data_AF-A0A2P4P8U7-F1
#
_entry.id   AF-A0A2P4P8U7-F1
#
_cell.length_a   1.000
_cell.length_b   1.000
_cell.length_c   1.000
_cell.angle_alpha   90.00
_cell.angle_beta   90.00
_cell.angle_gamma   90.00
#
_symmetry.space_group_name_H-M   'P 1'
#
loop_
_entity.id
_entity.type
_entity.pdbx_description
1 polymer ?
#
loop_
_entity_poly.entity_id
_entity_poly.type
_entity_poly.pdbx_seq_one_letter_code
_entity_poly.pdbx_strand_id
1 'polypeptide(L)'
;MAFCFVVGTLIESTFEVTGQAGMSISALREIIYDKNKNYFEEIKVDANKLHLWKVDIPGDVENVKLKKLERRSHDINDENTTIQELGGEKLTPFKYFGDIFACSSSKNIRIIAQPPQPATTGKRPLEYSDEGQNSKRAKPLDPNIISTARKIMEDIMKLDEDESSYSNPKKILLLPFPYPGQKKPVDRFAINNDGFFTYMGRKEFRNVLKTINQFRSGTGYMKLFVYGTVGYGKSHILSAIACFLFRTGKRVIFLPDCRQLALDPVDYVKSALFLAYQDNNTKINEINSCEKFDDIINFCKPLNEKLYFIVDQMNALDEQDNTGISLEIKQQIRRDLDRMSNYHYYIMSSSANNKTMLHLMQKQTCELKIKLFGGFDEEEMKEWWSSHNPDLPAMDEQQKKQTEDITGKVPLFLSILLEFSHVNYKGALEYLNQQLTSKIKYPLTSFSDIISESNRWEIHVSLMSSFLTNNFPTLGHGPNDYDHRFFFIEDDKCYYVCGLVRNCMADYLYEKNRMEVFVDVKWIKAFKNNPSVKGFIIEKACLASICRVGITAYQVNFKVDRRQFFASLEEINFSLSEELCTFYLPRKWNQKSIDGLLALYKTDTLYIAPIQITLDKEGHSDSEGAFFSCIWPELKSKIPDDLNTEVIFIWITRKNGVDEEVEMKGRQLRGKDIEINPDYVSVVTGFANVNRDIDRYLSQV
;
A
#
# COMPACT_ATOMS: atom_id res chain seq x y z
N MET A 1 18.93 -13.37 -22.69
CA MET A 1 18.76 -13.17 -24.14
C MET A 1 17.35 -13.57 -24.51
N ALA A 2 16.65 -12.80 -25.33
CA ALA A 2 15.26 -13.07 -25.72
C ALA A 2 14.99 -12.55 -27.15
N PHE A 3 14.21 -13.29 -27.95
CA PHE A 3 13.74 -12.81 -29.25
C PHE A 3 12.45 -12.00 -29.10
N CYS A 4 12.39 -10.85 -29.75
CA CYS A 4 11.29 -9.89 -29.70
C CYS A 4 10.62 -9.74 -31.06
N PHE A 5 9.30 -9.92 -31.08
CA PHE A 5 8.44 -9.64 -32.23
C PHE A 5 7.64 -8.34 -31.98
N VAL A 6 7.47 -7.50 -33.01
CA VAL A 6 6.69 -6.26 -32.93
C VAL A 6 5.38 -6.42 -33.68
N VAL A 7 4.24 -6.18 -33.01
CA VAL A 7 2.92 -6.30 -33.65
C VAL A 7 2.80 -5.28 -34.78
N GLY A 8 2.38 -5.74 -35.96
CA GLY A 8 2.30 -4.93 -37.18
C GLY A 8 3.55 -4.95 -38.05
N THR A 9 4.56 -5.77 -37.73
CA THR A 9 5.71 -6.05 -38.60
C THR A 9 5.71 -7.52 -39.05
N LEU A 10 6.51 -7.86 -40.07
CA LEU A 10 6.65 -9.25 -40.53
C LEU A 10 7.35 -10.09 -39.45
N ILE A 11 6.96 -11.35 -39.26
CA ILE A 11 7.58 -12.25 -38.26
C ILE A 11 9.08 -12.41 -38.53
N GLU A 12 9.49 -12.39 -39.80
CA GLU A 12 10.90 -12.42 -40.23
C GLU A 12 11.73 -11.24 -39.70
N SER A 13 11.08 -10.15 -39.27
CA SER A 13 11.73 -9.00 -38.64
C SER A 13 11.99 -9.16 -37.14
N THR A 14 11.66 -10.32 -36.56
CA THR A 14 11.95 -10.63 -35.15
C THR A 14 13.45 -10.48 -34.89
N PHE A 15 13.80 -9.79 -33.80
CA PHE A 15 15.19 -9.48 -33.48
C PHE A 15 15.57 -9.88 -32.06
N GLU A 16 16.87 -10.06 -31.84
CA GLU A 16 17.41 -10.42 -30.53
C GLU A 16 17.53 -9.19 -29.60
N VAL A 17 17.11 -9.38 -28.35
CA VAL A 17 17.26 -8.42 -27.26
C VAL A 17 18.07 -9.05 -26.12
N THR A 18 19.15 -8.37 -25.74
CA THR A 18 20.03 -8.76 -24.64
C THR A 18 19.83 -7.81 -23.46
N GLY A 19 19.84 -8.37 -22.25
CA GLY A 19 19.62 -7.61 -21.02
C GLY A 19 20.31 -8.30 -19.83
N GLN A 20 20.68 -7.51 -18.83
CA GLN A 20 21.27 -7.97 -17.57
C GLN A 20 20.17 -8.24 -16.52
N ALA A 21 20.46 -9.04 -15.49
CA ALA A 21 19.46 -9.48 -14.52
C ALA A 21 18.69 -8.32 -13.85
N GLY A 22 19.37 -7.23 -13.50
CA GLY A 22 18.79 -6.04 -12.88
C GLY A 22 18.18 -5.01 -13.85
N MET A 23 18.11 -5.29 -15.15
CA MET A 23 17.50 -4.37 -16.13
C MET A 23 15.99 -4.29 -15.92
N SER A 24 15.44 -3.09 -15.73
CA SER A 24 13.99 -2.89 -15.60
C SER A 24 13.28 -3.11 -16.94
N ILE A 25 11.99 -3.46 -16.89
CA ILE A 25 11.13 -3.52 -18.09
C ILE A 25 10.99 -2.14 -18.77
N SER A 26 11.17 -1.03 -18.03
CA SER A 26 11.21 0.31 -18.64
C SER A 26 12.46 0.48 -19.52
N ALA A 27 13.64 0.07 -19.04
CA ALA A 27 14.86 0.11 -19.84
C ALA A 27 14.78 -0.84 -21.05
N LEU A 28 14.09 -1.98 -20.90
CA LEU A 28 13.83 -2.90 -22.00
C LEU A 28 12.99 -2.26 -23.12
N ARG A 29 12.03 -1.37 -22.80
CA ARG A 29 11.23 -0.64 -23.81
C ARG A 29 12.10 0.27 -24.67
N GLU A 30 13.03 0.99 -24.06
CA GLU A 30 13.96 1.86 -24.79
C GLU A 30 14.84 1.04 -25.75
N ILE A 31 15.36 -0.11 -25.31
CA ILE A 31 16.16 -1.00 -26.17
C ILE A 31 15.36 -1.53 -27.36
N ILE A 32 14.10 -1.94 -27.13
CA ILE A 32 13.21 -2.40 -28.20
C ILE A 32 12.89 -1.26 -29.17
N TYR A 33 12.64 -0.06 -28.63
CA TYR A 33 12.38 1.14 -29.42
C TYR A 33 13.56 1.48 -30.32
N ASP A 34 14.77 1.55 -29.77
CA ASP A 34 15.98 1.89 -30.51
C ASP A 34 16.29 0.89 -31.63
N LYS A 35 16.06 -0.41 -31.37
CA LYS A 35 16.26 -1.47 -32.37
C LYS A 35 15.28 -1.42 -33.54
N ASN A 36 14.11 -0.81 -33.38
CA ASN A 36 13.10 -0.69 -34.44
C ASN A 36 12.58 0.76 -34.58
N LYS A 37 13.50 1.72 -34.43
CA LYS A 37 13.20 3.16 -34.30
C LYS A 37 12.41 3.73 -35.46
N ASN A 38 12.81 3.42 -36.69
CA ASN A 38 12.16 3.92 -37.91
C ASN A 38 10.67 3.56 -37.94
N TYR A 39 10.31 2.33 -37.54
CA TYR A 39 8.93 1.88 -37.49
C TYR A 39 8.12 2.66 -36.43
N PHE A 40 8.67 2.80 -35.22
CA PHE A 40 7.97 3.49 -34.14
C PHE A 40 7.82 5.00 -34.37
N GLU A 41 8.80 5.64 -35.01
CA GLU A 41 8.71 7.04 -35.44
C GLU A 41 7.65 7.22 -36.54
N GLU A 42 7.54 6.29 -37.49
CA GLU A 42 6.53 6.31 -38.56
C GLU A 42 5.11 6.27 -37.97
N ILE A 43 4.87 5.41 -36.98
CA ILE A 43 3.57 5.28 -36.30
C ILE A 43 3.37 6.28 -35.13
N LYS A 44 4.33 7.20 -34.90
CA LYS A 44 4.30 8.23 -33.84
C LYS A 44 4.05 7.68 -32.44
N VAL A 45 4.75 6.60 -32.08
CA VAL A 45 4.66 5.96 -30.77
C VAL A 45 5.94 6.19 -29.99
N ASP A 46 5.84 6.62 -28.74
CA ASP A 46 6.98 6.76 -27.82
C ASP A 46 7.30 5.41 -27.15
N ALA A 47 8.57 5.17 -26.82
CA ALA A 47 9.04 3.93 -26.17
C ALA A 47 8.26 3.57 -24.90
N ASN A 48 7.94 4.56 -24.05
CA ASN A 48 7.20 4.35 -22.80
C ASN A 48 5.75 3.90 -23.00
N LYS A 49 5.17 4.04 -24.19
CA LYS A 49 3.80 3.62 -24.54
C LYS A 49 3.71 2.19 -25.05
N LEU A 50 4.84 1.50 -25.27
CA LEU A 50 4.85 0.10 -25.72
C LEU A 50 4.30 -0.85 -24.64
N HIS A 51 3.35 -1.70 -25.03
CA HIS A 51 2.89 -2.82 -24.21
C HIS A 51 3.77 -4.03 -24.50
N LEU A 52 4.47 -4.54 -23.48
CA LEU A 52 5.30 -5.73 -23.62
C LEU A 52 4.58 -6.94 -23.03
N TRP A 53 4.67 -8.06 -23.73
CA TRP A 53 4.08 -9.33 -23.34
C TRP A 53 5.16 -10.41 -23.32
N LYS A 54 5.14 -11.25 -22.28
CA LYS A 54 5.96 -12.46 -22.18
C LYS A 54 5.24 -13.59 -22.89
N VAL A 55 5.94 -14.28 -23.78
CA VAL A 55 5.45 -15.47 -24.50
C VAL A 55 6.54 -16.55 -24.53
N ASP A 56 6.21 -17.73 -25.05
CA ASP A 56 7.19 -18.77 -25.37
C ASP A 56 6.76 -19.49 -26.66
N ILE A 57 7.12 -18.93 -27.82
CA ILE A 57 6.66 -19.40 -29.14
C ILE A 57 7.86 -19.89 -29.97
N PRO A 58 7.87 -21.15 -30.45
CA PRO A 58 8.89 -21.63 -31.38
C PRO A 58 8.92 -20.77 -32.65
N GLY A 59 10.09 -20.21 -32.98
CA GLY A 59 10.26 -19.32 -34.15
C GLY A 59 10.38 -20.04 -35.49
N ASP A 60 10.54 -21.36 -35.47
CA ASP A 60 10.77 -22.25 -36.61
C ASP A 60 9.52 -23.05 -37.02
N VAL A 61 8.39 -22.86 -36.32
CA VAL A 61 7.13 -23.54 -36.59
C VAL A 61 6.09 -22.53 -37.08
N GLU A 62 5.38 -22.87 -38.16
CA GLU A 62 4.34 -22.01 -38.71
C GLU A 62 3.19 -21.82 -37.72
N ASN A 63 3.04 -20.61 -37.17
CA ASN A 63 2.00 -20.28 -36.20
C ASN A 63 0.95 -19.32 -36.82
N VAL A 64 -0.21 -19.88 -37.17
CA VAL A 64 -1.32 -19.14 -37.81
C VAL A 64 -1.80 -17.96 -36.95
N LYS A 65 -1.74 -18.06 -35.62
CA LYS A 65 -2.15 -16.97 -34.72
C LYS A 65 -1.12 -15.86 -34.66
N LEU A 66 0.18 -16.20 -34.68
CA LEU A 66 1.25 -15.21 -34.77
C LEU A 66 1.19 -14.44 -36.10
N LYS A 67 0.88 -15.12 -37.21
CA LYS A 67 0.68 -14.48 -38.53
C LYS A 67 -0.45 -13.44 -38.54
N LYS A 68 -1.49 -13.61 -37.71
CA LYS A 68 -2.55 -12.59 -37.57
C LYS A 68 -2.03 -11.27 -37.01
N LEU A 69 -0.96 -11.30 -36.21
CA LEU A 69 -0.36 -10.12 -35.58
C LEU A 69 0.61 -9.37 -36.49
N GLU A 70 0.92 -9.87 -37.71
CA GLU A 70 1.67 -9.11 -38.73
C GLU A 70 0.85 -7.94 -39.28
N ARG A 71 -0.49 -7.98 -39.13
CA ARG A 71 -1.40 -6.89 -39.47
C ARG A 71 -1.99 -6.30 -38.20
N ARG A 72 -1.91 -4.97 -38.05
CA ARG A 72 -2.52 -4.23 -36.94
C ARG A 72 -4.04 -4.39 -36.98
N SER A 73 -4.67 -4.70 -35.86
CA SER A 73 -6.13 -4.67 -35.76
C SER A 73 -6.63 -3.24 -35.55
N HIS A 74 -7.84 -2.96 -36.03
CA HIS A 74 -8.56 -1.74 -35.65
C HIS A 74 -9.09 -1.79 -34.21
N ASP A 75 -9.16 -2.98 -33.60
CA ASP A 75 -9.49 -3.19 -32.20
C ASP A 75 -8.30 -3.82 -31.45
N ILE A 76 -7.76 -3.09 -30.47
CA ILE A 76 -6.66 -3.57 -29.63
C ILE A 76 -7.05 -4.77 -28.77
N ASN A 77 -8.35 -4.95 -28.49
CA ASN A 77 -8.84 -6.10 -27.73
C ASN A 77 -8.73 -7.40 -28.53
N ASP A 78 -8.84 -7.35 -29.86
CA ASP A 78 -8.63 -8.52 -30.72
C ASP A 78 -7.15 -8.94 -30.72
N GLU A 79 -6.23 -7.96 -30.75
CA GLU A 79 -4.80 -8.23 -30.59
C GLU A 79 -4.50 -8.81 -29.21
N ASN A 80 -5.06 -8.23 -28.14
CA ASN A 80 -4.88 -8.71 -26.77
C ASN A 80 -5.37 -10.16 -26.63
N THR A 81 -6.54 -10.47 -27.17
CA THR A 81 -7.11 -11.83 -27.15
C THR A 81 -6.21 -12.80 -27.90
N THR A 82 -5.72 -12.42 -29.09
CA THR A 82 -4.79 -13.24 -29.88
C THR A 82 -3.47 -13.49 -29.14
N ILE A 83 -2.92 -12.47 -28.47
CA ILE A 83 -1.68 -12.60 -27.69
C ILE A 83 -1.89 -13.48 -26.45
N GLN A 84 -3.04 -13.36 -25.77
CA GLN A 84 -3.40 -14.22 -24.64
C GLN A 84 -3.57 -15.69 -25.06
N GLU A 85 -4.19 -15.94 -26.22
CA GLU A 85 -4.29 -17.29 -26.79
C GLU A 85 -2.93 -17.91 -27.17
N LEU A 86 -1.90 -17.08 -27.37
CA LEU A 86 -0.51 -17.50 -27.56
C LEU A 86 0.22 -17.73 -26.22
N GLY A 87 -0.49 -17.69 -25.09
CA GLY A 87 0.10 -17.80 -23.75
C GLY A 87 0.73 -16.50 -23.25
N GLY A 88 0.34 -15.36 -23.82
CA GLY A 88 0.90 -14.05 -23.49
C GLY A 88 0.54 -13.53 -22.10
N GLU A 89 1.56 -13.25 -21.29
CA GLU A 89 1.43 -12.56 -19.99
C GLU A 89 1.90 -11.12 -20.12
N LYS A 90 1.04 -10.13 -19.82
CA LYS A 90 1.42 -8.72 -19.93
C LYS A 90 2.47 -8.35 -18.89
N LEU A 91 3.59 -7.77 -19.34
CA LEU A 91 4.69 -7.36 -18.47
C LEU A 91 4.41 -6.01 -17.82
N THR A 92 4.56 -5.96 -16.50
CA THR A 92 4.45 -4.71 -15.74
C THR A 92 5.81 -3.98 -15.72
N PRO A 93 5.82 -2.64 -15.64
CA PRO A 93 7.07 -1.87 -15.59
C PRO A 93 7.97 -2.19 -14.39
N PHE A 94 7.41 -2.83 -13.35
CA PHE A 94 8.05 -3.07 -12.06
C PHE A 94 8.79 -4.41 -11.96
N LYS A 95 8.74 -5.26 -12.99
CA LYS A 95 9.52 -6.49 -13.06
C LYS A 95 10.92 -6.21 -13.63
N TYR A 96 11.88 -7.10 -13.35
CA TYR A 96 13.22 -7.06 -13.93
C TYR A 96 13.41 -8.15 -15.00
N PHE A 97 14.29 -7.90 -15.96
CA PHE A 97 14.57 -8.79 -17.10
C PHE A 97 15.03 -10.18 -16.62
N GLY A 98 15.87 -10.24 -15.59
CA GLY A 98 16.36 -11.51 -15.02
C GLY A 98 15.29 -12.35 -14.33
N ASP A 99 14.30 -11.72 -13.71
CA ASP A 99 13.19 -12.41 -13.05
C ASP A 99 12.26 -13.10 -14.06
N ILE A 100 12.22 -12.59 -15.29
CA ILE A 100 11.29 -13.02 -16.34
C ILE A 100 11.95 -14.01 -17.30
N PHE A 101 13.21 -13.75 -17.67
CA PHE A 101 13.96 -14.48 -18.68
C PHE A 101 15.23 -15.07 -18.04
N ALA A 102 15.07 -16.15 -17.26
CA ALA A 102 16.18 -16.92 -16.72
C ALA A 102 17.10 -17.39 -17.86
N CYS A 103 18.42 -17.51 -17.59
CA CYS A 103 19.47 -17.91 -18.55
C CYS A 103 19.07 -19.18 -19.31
N SER A 104 18.42 -19.01 -20.45
CA SER A 104 17.99 -20.09 -21.34
C SER A 104 18.37 -19.69 -22.75
N SER A 105 19.07 -20.58 -23.43
CA SER A 105 19.53 -20.45 -24.83
C SER A 105 18.43 -20.76 -25.85
N SER A 106 17.17 -20.51 -25.48
CA SER A 106 16.01 -20.84 -26.30
C SER A 106 15.93 -19.91 -27.52
N LYS A 107 15.76 -20.47 -28.72
CA LYS A 107 15.54 -19.75 -29.99
C LYS A 107 14.09 -19.28 -30.17
N ASN A 108 13.27 -19.32 -29.11
CA ASN A 108 11.86 -18.99 -29.17
C ASN A 108 11.65 -17.47 -29.09
N ILE A 109 10.56 -17.00 -29.69
CA ILE A 109 10.04 -15.65 -29.44
C ILE A 109 9.55 -15.62 -28.00
N ARG A 110 10.12 -14.70 -27.23
CA ARG A 110 9.92 -14.58 -25.78
C ARG A 110 9.24 -13.27 -25.39
N ILE A 111 9.26 -12.29 -26.30
CA ILE A 111 8.68 -10.96 -26.12
C ILE A 111 7.82 -10.61 -27.33
N ILE A 112 6.60 -10.13 -27.08
CA ILE A 112 5.79 -9.41 -28.07
C ILE A 112 5.69 -7.94 -27.63
N ALA A 113 6.15 -7.03 -28.48
CA ALA A 113 6.00 -5.59 -28.30
C ALA A 113 4.80 -5.10 -29.12
N GLN A 114 3.78 -4.63 -28.42
CA GLN A 114 2.53 -4.15 -29.00
C GLN A 114 2.45 -2.61 -28.87
N PRO A 115 2.44 -1.86 -29.98
CA PRO A 115 2.20 -0.42 -29.96
C PRO A 115 0.75 -0.09 -29.57
N PRO A 116 0.48 1.08 -28.96
CA PRO A 116 -0.89 1.54 -28.71
C PRO A 116 -1.63 1.82 -30.03
N GLN A 117 -2.96 1.87 -29.99
CA GLN A 117 -3.75 2.17 -31.20
C GLN A 117 -3.30 3.50 -31.84
N PRO A 118 -3.22 3.57 -33.18
CA PRO A 118 -3.06 4.84 -33.86
C PRO A 118 -4.24 5.75 -33.48
N ALA A 119 -3.95 7.00 -33.12
CA ALA A 119 -5.02 7.99 -32.93
C ALA A 119 -5.78 8.12 -34.26
N THR A 120 -7.04 7.69 -34.28
CA THR A 120 -7.92 7.94 -35.43
C THR A 120 -8.06 9.46 -35.57
N THR A 121 -7.31 10.05 -36.49
CA THR A 121 -7.65 11.37 -37.04
C THR A 121 -8.98 11.20 -37.75
N GLY A 122 -10.07 11.45 -37.04
CA GLY A 122 -11.40 11.53 -37.61
C GLY A 122 -11.34 12.54 -38.76
N LYS A 123 -11.53 12.04 -39.99
CA LYS A 123 -11.83 12.87 -41.14
C LYS A 123 -13.05 13.69 -40.77
N ARG A 124 -12.88 15.00 -40.59
CA ARG A 124 -14.00 15.95 -40.58
C ARG A 124 -14.76 15.77 -41.90
N PRO A 125 -16.09 15.65 -41.89
CA PRO A 125 -16.87 15.92 -43.08
C PRO A 125 -16.56 17.37 -43.50
N LEU A 126 -16.29 17.58 -44.79
CA LEU A 126 -16.30 18.92 -45.36
C LEU A 126 -17.72 19.48 -45.21
N GLU A 127 -17.94 20.31 -44.19
CA GLU A 127 -19.03 21.27 -44.22
C GLU A 127 -18.48 22.58 -44.79
N TYR A 128 -19.19 23.02 -45.82
CA TYR A 128 -18.93 24.23 -46.58
C TYR A 128 -18.77 25.45 -45.65
N SER A 129 -17.72 26.21 -45.91
CA SER A 129 -17.57 27.57 -45.46
C SER A 129 -18.67 28.44 -46.08
N ASP A 130 -19.58 28.94 -45.25
CA ASP A 130 -20.25 30.21 -45.51
C ASP A 130 -19.95 31.16 -44.36
N GLU A 131 -19.17 32.19 -44.67
CA GLU A 131 -19.02 33.38 -43.85
C GLU A 131 -20.35 34.15 -43.84
N GLY A 132 -20.96 34.31 -42.68
CA GLY A 132 -22.16 35.13 -42.57
C GLY A 132 -22.79 35.18 -41.18
N GLN A 133 -22.48 36.26 -40.46
CA GLN A 133 -23.33 36.95 -39.47
C GLN A 133 -23.63 36.27 -38.10
N ASN A 134 -23.07 36.90 -37.06
CA ASN A 134 -23.62 37.11 -35.71
C ASN A 134 -24.80 36.22 -35.23
N SER A 135 -24.48 35.19 -34.42
CA SER A 135 -25.05 35.04 -33.07
C SER A 135 -24.26 33.99 -32.27
N LYS A 136 -23.68 34.40 -31.14
CA LYS A 136 -23.06 33.49 -30.16
C LYS A 136 -24.18 32.74 -29.44
N ARG A 137 -24.48 31.50 -29.85
CA ARG A 137 -25.33 30.59 -29.09
C ARG A 137 -24.46 29.77 -28.14
N ALA A 138 -24.80 29.82 -26.85
CA ALA A 138 -24.27 28.94 -25.81
C ALA A 138 -24.37 27.46 -26.27
N LYS A 139 -23.42 26.62 -25.83
CA LYS A 139 -23.49 25.16 -26.05
C LYS A 139 -24.87 24.65 -25.59
N PRO A 140 -25.56 23.82 -26.40
CA PRO A 140 -26.84 23.28 -26.01
C PRO A 140 -26.70 22.47 -24.72
N LEU A 141 -27.64 22.72 -23.80
CA LEU A 141 -27.80 22.02 -22.53
C LEU A 141 -27.83 20.51 -22.78
N ASP A 142 -26.97 19.71 -22.16
CA ASP A 142 -27.07 18.24 -22.23
C ASP A 142 -28.36 17.82 -21.49
N PRO A 143 -29.44 17.40 -22.20
CA PRO A 143 -30.70 17.09 -21.53
C PRO A 143 -30.56 15.90 -20.58
N ASN A 144 -29.54 15.06 -20.78
CA ASN A 144 -29.29 13.84 -20.05
C ASN A 144 -28.68 14.10 -18.65
N ILE A 145 -27.92 15.18 -18.47
CA ILE A 145 -27.33 15.48 -17.15
C ILE A 145 -28.37 16.00 -16.15
N ILE A 146 -29.35 16.77 -16.64
CA ILE A 146 -30.42 17.31 -15.79
C ILE A 146 -31.41 16.22 -15.44
N SER A 147 -31.79 15.34 -16.37
CA SER A 147 -32.63 14.19 -16.05
C SER A 147 -31.95 13.29 -15.00
N THR A 148 -30.64 13.08 -15.14
CA THR A 148 -29.82 12.36 -14.15
C THR A 148 -29.83 13.07 -12.80
N ALA A 149 -29.65 14.40 -12.76
CA ALA A 149 -29.70 15.19 -11.53
C ALA A 149 -31.07 15.10 -10.84
N ARG A 150 -32.17 15.16 -11.59
CA ARG A 150 -33.53 15.00 -11.08
C ARG A 150 -33.74 13.61 -10.49
N LYS A 151 -33.34 12.55 -11.21
CA LYS A 151 -33.41 11.17 -10.72
C LYS A 151 -32.63 10.98 -9.42
N ILE A 152 -31.38 11.46 -9.36
CA ILE A 152 -30.56 11.41 -8.14
C ILE A 152 -31.27 12.11 -6.98
N MET A 153 -31.85 13.29 -7.20
CA MET A 153 -32.57 14.01 -6.16
C MET A 153 -33.85 13.28 -5.72
N GLU A 154 -34.63 12.72 -6.64
CA GLU A 154 -35.80 11.89 -6.32
C GLU A 154 -35.42 10.70 -5.44
N ASP A 155 -34.31 10.04 -5.75
CA ASP A 155 -33.80 8.92 -4.94
C ASP A 155 -33.25 9.38 -3.59
N ILE A 156 -32.59 10.55 -3.51
CA ILE A 156 -32.17 11.16 -2.25
C ILE A 156 -33.39 11.45 -1.36
N MET A 157 -34.48 11.97 -1.91
CA MET A 157 -35.68 12.32 -1.14
C MET A 157 -36.40 11.11 -0.52
N LYS A 158 -36.13 9.89 -0.99
CA LYS A 158 -36.64 8.64 -0.40
C LYS A 158 -35.84 8.18 0.81
N LEU A 159 -34.68 8.79 1.08
CA LEU A 159 -33.83 8.43 2.22
C LEU A 159 -34.45 8.88 3.55
N ASP A 160 -33.95 8.29 4.64
CA ASP A 160 -34.33 8.65 6.01
C ASP A 160 -33.87 10.08 6.38
N GLU A 161 -34.70 10.81 7.11
CA GLU A 161 -34.38 12.14 7.64
C GLU A 161 -33.65 12.07 8.99
N ASP A 162 -33.64 10.92 9.66
CA ASP A 162 -32.99 10.76 10.95
C ASP A 162 -31.47 10.54 10.80
N GLU A 163 -30.67 11.46 11.36
CA GLU A 163 -29.21 11.35 11.40
C GLU A 163 -28.72 10.08 12.13
N SER A 164 -29.54 9.51 13.01
CA SER A 164 -29.23 8.27 13.73
C SER A 164 -29.07 7.09 12.76
N SER A 165 -29.76 7.11 11.62
CA SER A 165 -29.68 6.05 10.62
C SER A 165 -28.33 5.97 9.94
N TYR A 166 -27.69 7.11 9.71
CA TYR A 166 -26.38 7.22 9.05
C TYR A 166 -25.22 7.03 10.03
N SER A 167 -25.48 7.14 11.33
CA SER A 167 -24.47 6.98 12.38
C SER A 167 -24.52 5.64 13.09
N ASN A 168 -25.53 4.81 12.82
CA ASN A 168 -25.70 3.48 13.41
C ASN A 168 -24.98 2.40 12.59
N PRO A 169 -23.93 1.74 13.13
CA PRO A 169 -23.19 0.70 12.42
C PRO A 169 -24.02 -0.51 11.98
N LYS A 170 -25.17 -0.76 12.63
CA LYS A 170 -26.09 -1.85 12.29
C LYS A 170 -26.86 -1.60 11.00
N LYS A 171 -26.89 -0.36 10.51
CA LYS A 171 -27.62 -0.01 9.30
C LYS A 171 -26.67 0.03 8.11
N ILE A 172 -26.94 -0.84 7.15
CA ILE A 172 -26.35 -0.80 5.81
C ILE A 172 -27.32 -0.06 4.90
N LEU A 173 -26.92 1.11 4.42
CA LEU A 173 -27.72 1.99 3.58
C LEU A 173 -27.26 1.89 2.13
N LEU A 174 -28.21 1.83 1.20
CA LEU A 174 -27.92 1.99 -0.23
C LEU A 174 -28.17 3.45 -0.60
N LEU A 175 -27.10 4.22 -0.84
CA LEU A 175 -27.18 5.66 -1.06
C LEU A 175 -26.93 6.00 -2.54
N PRO A 176 -27.73 6.90 -3.15
CA PRO A 176 -27.44 7.41 -4.48
C PRO A 176 -26.14 8.21 -4.44
N PHE A 177 -25.28 8.06 -5.45
CA PHE A 177 -24.04 8.83 -5.50
C PHE A 177 -24.36 10.30 -5.82
N PRO A 178 -24.04 11.27 -4.95
CA PRO A 178 -24.57 12.63 -5.02
C PRO A 178 -23.82 13.52 -6.02
N TYR A 179 -23.57 13.01 -7.23
CA TYR A 179 -22.92 13.71 -8.33
C TYR A 179 -23.39 13.17 -9.70
N PRO A 180 -23.99 14.01 -10.57
CA PRO A 180 -24.58 13.58 -11.84
C PRO A 180 -23.56 13.47 -12.99
N GLY A 181 -22.34 14.00 -12.81
CA GLY A 181 -21.33 13.98 -13.86
C GLY A 181 -20.79 12.57 -14.15
N GLN A 182 -20.30 12.36 -15.38
CA GLN A 182 -19.81 11.05 -15.84
C GLN A 182 -18.51 10.61 -15.14
N LYS A 183 -17.63 11.55 -14.79
CA LYS A 183 -16.32 11.29 -14.18
C LYS A 183 -16.47 11.03 -12.67
N LYS A 184 -16.76 9.78 -12.30
CA LYS A 184 -16.92 9.33 -10.90
C LYS A 184 -15.65 8.61 -10.38
N PRO A 185 -15.33 8.68 -9.08
CA PRO A 185 -14.16 8.01 -8.48
C PRO A 185 -14.41 6.51 -8.26
N VAL A 186 -14.41 5.73 -9.35
CA VAL A 186 -14.65 4.27 -9.35
C VAL A 186 -13.56 3.46 -8.65
N ASP A 187 -12.38 4.06 -8.44
CA ASP A 187 -11.28 3.49 -7.64
C ASP A 187 -11.58 3.45 -6.14
N ARG A 188 -12.54 4.27 -5.68
CA ARG A 188 -12.88 4.41 -4.25
C ARG A 188 -14.31 4.01 -3.93
N PHE A 189 -15.22 4.04 -4.90
CA PHE A 189 -16.61 3.71 -4.70
C PHE A 189 -17.02 2.58 -5.65
N ALA A 190 -17.55 1.50 -5.08
CA ALA A 190 -18.28 0.48 -5.82
C ALA A 190 -19.69 1.01 -6.13
N ILE A 191 -19.81 1.81 -7.20
CA ILE A 191 -21.08 2.39 -7.65
C ILE A 191 -21.74 1.39 -8.59
N ASN A 192 -22.96 0.94 -8.28
CA ASN A 192 -23.71 0.02 -9.11
C ASN A 192 -24.26 0.72 -10.39
N ASN A 193 -24.85 -0.08 -11.29
CA ASN A 193 -25.42 0.42 -12.55
C ASN A 193 -26.54 1.45 -12.34
N ASP A 194 -27.25 1.39 -11.22
CA ASP A 194 -28.31 2.34 -10.86
C ASP A 194 -27.77 3.65 -10.28
N GLY A 195 -26.46 3.75 -10.04
CA GLY A 195 -25.81 4.94 -9.51
C GLY A 195 -25.75 5.00 -7.98
N PHE A 196 -25.92 3.88 -7.29
CA PHE A 196 -25.88 3.78 -5.83
C PHE A 196 -24.59 3.15 -5.32
N PHE A 197 -24.22 3.48 -4.09
CA PHE A 197 -23.13 2.85 -3.35
C PHE A 197 -23.62 2.41 -1.97
N THR A 198 -23.02 1.35 -1.44
CA THR A 198 -23.33 0.85 -0.11
C THR A 198 -22.58 1.66 0.96
N TYR A 199 -23.29 2.07 2.00
CA TYR A 199 -22.76 2.81 3.14
C TYR A 199 -23.19 2.13 4.44
N MET A 200 -22.22 1.58 5.15
CA MET A 200 -22.41 1.18 6.55
C MET A 200 -22.43 2.43 7.43
N GLY A 201 -23.41 2.56 8.31
CA GLY A 201 -23.48 3.69 9.23
C GLY A 201 -22.20 3.83 10.06
N ARG A 202 -21.74 5.07 10.25
CA ARG A 202 -20.47 5.37 10.93
C ARG A 202 -20.71 6.30 12.10
N LYS A 203 -20.20 5.99 13.29
CA LYS A 203 -20.43 6.87 14.46
C LYS A 203 -19.90 8.29 14.22
N GLU A 204 -18.76 8.39 13.55
CA GLU A 204 -18.15 9.67 13.17
C GLU A 204 -19.00 10.50 12.20
N PHE A 205 -19.99 9.92 11.51
CA PHE A 205 -20.97 10.70 10.73
C PHE A 205 -21.62 11.78 11.58
N ARG A 206 -22.03 11.42 12.81
CA ARG A 206 -22.70 12.35 13.72
C ARG A 206 -21.75 13.45 14.18
N ASN A 207 -20.49 13.12 14.42
CA ASN A 207 -19.47 14.09 14.82
C ASN A 207 -19.20 15.11 13.70
N VAL A 208 -19.06 14.64 12.46
CA VAL A 208 -18.89 15.49 11.27
C VAL A 208 -20.11 16.38 11.08
N LEU A 209 -21.33 15.81 11.11
CA LEU A 209 -22.56 16.58 10.95
C LEU A 209 -22.75 17.64 12.05
N LYS A 210 -22.52 17.28 13.32
CA LYS A 210 -22.57 18.20 14.45
C LYS A 210 -21.61 19.36 14.28
N THR A 211 -20.43 19.11 13.72
CA THR A 211 -19.43 20.16 13.45
C THR A 211 -19.85 21.06 12.29
N ILE A 212 -20.41 20.50 11.22
CA ILE A 212 -20.98 21.30 10.11
C ILE A 212 -22.12 22.19 10.62
N ASN A 213 -22.95 21.69 11.53
CA ASN A 213 -24.06 22.44 12.13
C ASN A 213 -23.60 23.61 13.03
N GLN A 214 -22.30 23.70 13.37
CA GLN A 214 -21.75 24.85 14.09
C GLN A 214 -21.48 26.06 13.18
N PHE A 215 -21.56 25.89 11.86
CA PHE A 215 -21.28 26.97 10.93
C PHE A 215 -22.22 28.17 11.10
N ARG A 216 -21.65 29.38 11.05
CA ARG A 216 -22.39 30.63 11.15
C ARG A 216 -21.81 31.66 10.21
N SER A 217 -22.66 32.30 9.41
CA SER A 217 -22.23 33.39 8.54
C SER A 217 -21.93 34.66 9.33
N GLY A 218 -20.89 35.40 8.93
CA GLY A 218 -20.55 36.72 9.46
C GLY A 218 -19.72 36.70 10.76
N THR A 219 -20.07 35.84 11.73
CA THR A 219 -19.45 35.88 13.07
C THR A 219 -18.92 34.53 13.56
N GLY A 220 -18.92 33.49 12.73
CA GLY A 220 -18.46 32.15 13.14
C GLY A 220 -17.73 31.40 12.04
N TYR A 221 -17.45 30.13 12.32
CA TYR A 221 -16.76 29.26 11.39
C TYR A 221 -17.59 29.04 10.13
N MET A 222 -16.94 29.13 8.97
CA MET A 222 -17.55 28.82 7.67
C MET A 222 -16.84 27.68 6.94
N LYS A 223 -15.71 27.20 7.49
CA LYS A 223 -14.89 26.16 6.90
C LYS A 223 -14.68 25.01 7.86
N LEU A 224 -14.72 23.78 7.34
CA LEU A 224 -14.39 22.54 8.04
C LEU A 224 -13.36 21.77 7.23
N PHE A 225 -12.29 21.38 7.89
CA PHE A 225 -11.31 20.48 7.33
C PHE A 225 -11.38 19.10 8.01
N VAL A 226 -11.66 18.08 7.22
CA VAL A 226 -11.71 16.68 7.63
C VAL A 226 -10.46 15.97 7.11
N TYR A 227 -9.62 15.47 8.00
CA TYR A 227 -8.37 14.84 7.61
C TYR A 227 -8.09 13.59 8.41
N GLY A 228 -7.29 12.70 7.86
CA GLY A 228 -7.12 11.41 8.50
C GLY A 228 -6.39 10.37 7.67
N THR A 229 -6.26 9.19 8.24
CA THR A 229 -5.60 8.03 7.63
C THR A 229 -6.23 7.67 6.29
N VAL A 230 -5.41 7.19 5.36
CA VAL A 230 -5.91 6.68 4.08
C VAL A 230 -6.77 5.45 4.38
N GLY A 231 -7.95 5.38 3.76
CA GLY A 231 -8.83 4.23 3.92
C GLY A 231 -9.82 4.27 5.08
N TYR A 232 -9.78 5.29 5.96
CA TYR A 232 -10.74 5.44 7.06
C TYR A 232 -12.22 5.47 6.62
N GLY A 233 -12.49 5.86 5.37
CA GLY A 233 -13.86 6.05 4.85
C GLY A 233 -14.33 7.50 4.84
N LYS A 234 -13.43 8.49 4.94
CA LYS A 234 -13.76 9.93 4.91
C LYS A 234 -14.63 10.32 3.71
N SER A 235 -14.26 9.85 2.52
CA SER A 235 -15.02 10.09 1.28
C SER A 235 -16.43 9.52 1.36
N HIS A 236 -16.62 8.35 1.97
CA HIS A 236 -17.93 7.72 2.14
C HIS A 236 -18.79 8.49 3.15
N ILE A 237 -18.19 8.92 4.27
CA ILE A 237 -18.87 9.77 5.26
C ILE A 237 -19.30 11.09 4.61
N LEU A 238 -18.44 11.75 3.83
CA LEU A 238 -18.78 13.01 3.15
C LEU A 238 -19.84 12.84 2.06
N SER A 239 -19.81 11.73 1.30
CA SER A 239 -20.89 11.41 0.35
C SER A 239 -22.22 11.18 1.07
N ALA A 240 -22.22 10.49 2.21
CA ALA A 240 -23.42 10.30 3.03
C ALA A 240 -23.93 11.63 3.61
N ILE A 241 -23.02 12.51 4.07
CA ILE A 241 -23.36 13.86 4.53
C ILE A 241 -23.98 14.68 3.40
N ALA A 242 -23.45 14.60 2.17
CA ALA A 242 -24.03 15.28 1.02
C ALA A 242 -25.47 14.81 0.76
N CYS A 243 -25.73 13.50 0.80
CA CYS A 243 -27.09 12.95 0.66
C CYS A 243 -28.02 13.46 1.77
N PHE A 244 -27.57 13.43 3.02
CA PHE A 244 -28.36 13.89 4.17
C PHE A 244 -28.67 15.39 4.11
N LEU A 245 -27.71 16.22 3.72
CA LEU A 245 -27.90 17.66 3.57
C LEU A 245 -28.87 17.98 2.43
N PHE A 246 -28.78 17.28 1.30
CA PHE A 246 -29.79 17.38 0.25
C PHE A 246 -31.18 16.96 0.75
N ARG A 247 -31.28 15.82 1.45
CA ARG A 247 -32.53 15.29 2.01
C ARG A 247 -33.21 16.27 2.97
N THR A 248 -32.43 17.04 3.70
CA THR A 248 -32.89 18.08 4.66
C THR A 248 -33.05 19.46 4.02
N GLY A 249 -33.07 19.55 2.69
CA GLY A 249 -33.39 20.76 1.94
C GLY A 249 -32.25 21.76 1.79
N LYS A 250 -30.99 21.35 1.99
CA LYS A 250 -29.82 22.22 1.78
C LYS A 250 -29.34 22.13 0.32
N ARG A 251 -28.76 23.24 -0.17
CA ARG A 251 -28.08 23.31 -1.47
C ARG A 251 -26.63 22.85 -1.32
N VAL A 252 -26.31 21.66 -1.80
CA VAL A 252 -24.98 21.06 -1.70
C VAL A 252 -24.29 21.06 -3.06
N ILE A 253 -23.01 21.40 -3.07
CA ILE A 253 -22.12 21.30 -4.23
C ILE A 253 -21.05 20.29 -3.86
N PHE A 254 -21.28 19.04 -4.26
CA PHE A 254 -20.36 17.94 -3.97
C PHE A 254 -19.38 17.74 -5.13
N LEU A 255 -18.09 17.90 -4.84
CA LEU A 255 -16.98 17.70 -5.76
C LEU A 255 -16.16 16.50 -5.27
N PRO A 256 -16.44 15.27 -5.77
CA PRO A 256 -15.88 14.06 -5.19
C PRO A 256 -14.39 13.82 -5.47
N ASP A 257 -13.83 14.43 -6.52
CA ASP A 257 -12.45 14.20 -6.91
C ASP A 257 -11.78 15.43 -7.53
N CYS A 258 -10.89 16.07 -6.77
CA CYS A 258 -10.12 17.21 -7.25
C CYS A 258 -9.20 16.90 -8.45
N ARG A 259 -8.82 15.63 -8.70
CA ARG A 259 -8.04 15.25 -9.89
C ARG A 259 -8.86 15.52 -11.16
N GLN A 260 -10.14 15.13 -11.14
CA GLN A 260 -11.05 15.33 -12.27
C GLN A 260 -11.46 16.79 -12.40
N LEU A 261 -11.66 17.49 -11.27
CA LEU A 261 -11.89 18.93 -11.25
C LEU A 261 -10.76 19.69 -11.96
N ALA A 262 -9.50 19.36 -11.69
CA ALA A 262 -8.38 20.07 -12.29
C ALA A 262 -8.20 19.82 -13.79
N LEU A 263 -8.70 18.69 -14.31
CA LEU A 263 -8.71 18.40 -15.75
C LEU A 263 -9.81 19.15 -16.51
N ASP A 264 -10.95 19.38 -15.86
CA ASP A 264 -12.15 19.88 -16.52
C ASP A 264 -13.01 20.75 -15.57
N PRO A 265 -12.49 21.91 -15.14
CA PRO A 265 -13.01 22.59 -13.95
C PRO A 265 -14.39 23.20 -14.14
N VAL A 266 -14.73 23.65 -15.35
CA VAL A 266 -16.00 24.31 -15.65
C VAL A 266 -17.14 23.28 -15.67
N ASP A 267 -17.05 22.25 -16.52
CA ASP A 267 -18.13 21.27 -16.68
C ASP A 267 -18.28 20.37 -15.43
N TYR A 268 -17.18 20.11 -14.71
CA TYR A 268 -17.21 19.35 -13.46
C TYR A 268 -17.98 20.09 -12.36
N VAL A 269 -17.75 21.40 -12.19
CA VAL A 269 -18.51 22.20 -11.19
C VAL A 269 -19.95 22.44 -11.64
N LYS A 270 -20.20 22.68 -12.94
CA LYS A 270 -21.57 22.80 -13.48
C LYS A 270 -22.40 21.56 -13.20
N SER A 271 -21.81 20.37 -13.34
CA SER A 271 -22.49 19.11 -13.02
C SER A 271 -23.00 19.07 -11.57
N ALA A 272 -22.17 19.48 -10.61
CA ALA A 272 -22.59 19.56 -9.20
C ALA A 272 -23.65 20.64 -8.95
N LEU A 273 -23.53 21.79 -9.62
CA LEU A 273 -24.51 22.88 -9.54
C LEU A 273 -25.88 22.50 -10.13
N PHE A 274 -25.93 21.72 -11.20
CA PHE A 274 -27.19 21.23 -11.77
C PHE A 274 -27.94 20.32 -10.79
N LEU A 275 -27.23 19.50 -10.01
CA LEU A 275 -27.87 18.73 -8.94
C LEU A 275 -28.39 19.64 -7.82
N ALA A 276 -27.60 20.65 -7.43
CA ALA A 276 -27.98 21.60 -6.40
C ALA A 276 -29.26 22.38 -6.73
N TYR A 277 -29.49 22.69 -8.01
CA TYR A 277 -30.59 23.53 -8.50
C TYR A 277 -31.55 22.81 -9.44
N GLN A 278 -31.66 21.48 -9.35
CA GLN A 278 -32.48 20.67 -10.26
C GLN A 278 -33.97 21.12 -10.36
N ASP A 279 -34.47 21.76 -9.30
CA ASP A 279 -35.82 22.32 -9.13
C ASP A 279 -35.97 23.76 -9.62
N ASN A 280 -34.90 24.44 -10.03
CA ASN A 280 -34.92 25.84 -10.45
C ASN A 280 -34.38 26.00 -11.88
N ASN A 281 -35.28 25.95 -12.86
CA ASN A 281 -34.92 26.07 -14.29
C ASN A 281 -34.23 27.39 -14.64
N THR A 282 -34.55 28.50 -13.96
CA THR A 282 -33.87 29.79 -14.19
C THR A 282 -32.41 29.70 -13.79
N LYS A 283 -32.12 29.15 -12.60
CA LYS A 283 -30.75 28.91 -12.13
C LYS A 283 -30.00 27.91 -13.01
N ILE A 284 -30.66 26.85 -13.48
CA ILE A 284 -30.07 25.90 -14.43
C ILE A 284 -29.63 26.61 -15.71
N ASN A 285 -30.45 27.51 -16.27
CA ASN A 285 -30.10 28.25 -17.47
C ASN A 285 -28.92 29.21 -17.23
N GLU A 286 -28.87 29.90 -16.08
CA GLU A 286 -27.73 30.72 -15.65
C GLU A 286 -26.43 29.90 -15.51
N ILE A 287 -26.52 28.69 -14.92
CA ILE A 287 -25.38 27.79 -14.78
C ILE A 287 -24.92 27.32 -16.16
N ASN A 288 -25.86 26.96 -17.05
CA ASN A 288 -25.52 26.46 -18.37
C ASN A 288 -24.81 27.50 -19.24
N SER A 289 -25.15 28.79 -19.09
CA SER A 289 -24.49 29.87 -19.83
C SER A 289 -23.09 30.21 -19.32
N CYS A 290 -22.64 29.65 -18.19
CA CYS A 290 -21.26 29.78 -17.74
C CYS A 290 -20.30 29.08 -18.72
N GLU A 291 -19.37 29.82 -19.31
CA GLU A 291 -18.35 29.34 -20.25
C GLU A 291 -16.96 29.23 -19.59
N LYS A 292 -16.70 30.10 -18.60
CA LYS A 292 -15.44 30.18 -17.86
C LYS A 292 -15.68 29.96 -16.37
N PHE A 293 -14.63 29.60 -15.65
CA PHE A 293 -14.72 29.40 -14.20
C PHE A 293 -15.10 30.70 -13.45
N ASP A 294 -14.62 31.86 -13.92
CA ASP A 294 -15.01 33.15 -13.34
C ASP A 294 -16.52 33.42 -13.44
N ASP A 295 -17.20 32.89 -14.46
CA ASP A 295 -18.67 33.01 -14.58
C ASP A 295 -19.36 32.24 -13.45
N ILE A 296 -18.85 31.06 -13.11
CA ILE A 296 -19.33 30.24 -11.98
C ILE A 296 -19.07 30.98 -10.65
N ILE A 297 -17.89 31.57 -10.47
CA ILE A 297 -17.58 32.36 -9.28
C ILE A 297 -18.58 33.53 -9.15
N ASN A 298 -18.87 34.21 -10.25
CA ASN A 298 -19.83 35.31 -10.26
C ASN A 298 -21.26 34.84 -9.98
N PHE A 299 -21.66 33.67 -10.45
CA PHE A 299 -22.93 33.03 -10.11
C PHE A 299 -23.04 32.75 -8.60
N CYS A 300 -21.95 32.32 -7.95
CA CYS A 300 -21.97 31.98 -6.52
C CYS A 300 -21.94 33.21 -5.59
N LYS A 301 -21.40 34.37 -6.00
CA LYS A 301 -21.22 35.54 -5.13
C LYS A 301 -22.50 36.24 -4.62
N PRO A 302 -23.60 36.40 -5.41
CA PRO A 302 -24.76 37.21 -5.03
C PRO A 302 -25.94 36.40 -4.48
N LEU A 303 -25.73 35.19 -3.96
CA LEU A 303 -26.83 34.33 -3.53
C LEU A 303 -27.37 34.73 -2.15
N ASN A 304 -28.69 34.84 -2.04
CA ASN A 304 -29.40 35.05 -0.77
C ASN A 304 -29.42 33.80 0.11
N GLU A 305 -28.95 32.67 -0.40
CA GLU A 305 -28.85 31.39 0.30
C GLU A 305 -27.39 30.96 0.49
N LYS A 306 -27.16 30.05 1.43
CA LYS A 306 -25.84 29.48 1.68
C LYS A 306 -25.72 28.12 1.00
N LEU A 307 -24.66 27.99 0.20
CA LEU A 307 -24.26 26.75 -0.41
C LEU A 307 -23.34 25.95 0.52
N TYR A 308 -23.43 24.63 0.46
CA TYR A 308 -22.53 23.70 1.14
C TYR A 308 -21.57 23.09 0.12
N PHE A 309 -20.39 23.66 -0.01
CA PHE A 309 -19.32 23.09 -0.83
C PHE A 309 -18.66 21.94 -0.07
N ILE A 310 -18.77 20.72 -0.60
CA ILE A 310 -18.09 19.55 -0.06
C ILE A 310 -17.08 19.12 -1.12
N VAL A 311 -15.80 19.29 -0.82
CA VAL A 311 -14.70 19.05 -1.76
C VAL A 311 -13.78 17.98 -1.20
N ASP A 312 -13.72 16.84 -1.88
CA ASP A 312 -12.94 15.68 -1.48
C ASP A 312 -11.66 15.53 -2.33
N GLN A 313 -10.67 14.81 -1.79
CA GLN A 313 -9.34 14.62 -2.39
C GLN A 313 -8.53 15.91 -2.61
N MET A 314 -8.57 16.85 -1.66
CA MET A 314 -7.79 18.09 -1.73
C MET A 314 -6.27 17.87 -1.81
N ASN A 315 -5.76 16.69 -1.45
CA ASN A 315 -4.37 16.29 -1.65
C ASN A 315 -3.96 16.28 -3.14
N ALA A 316 -4.89 16.00 -4.05
CA ALA A 316 -4.60 16.01 -5.49
C ALA A 316 -4.13 17.38 -6.02
N LEU A 317 -4.46 18.45 -5.30
CA LEU A 317 -4.05 19.80 -5.61
C LEU A 317 -2.77 20.20 -4.87
N ASP A 318 -2.14 19.30 -4.12
CA ASP A 318 -0.89 19.57 -3.40
C ASP A 318 0.32 19.60 -4.32
N GLU A 319 1.31 20.42 -3.95
CA GLU A 319 2.42 20.76 -4.83
C GLU A 319 3.26 19.52 -5.19
N GLN A 320 3.41 18.61 -4.22
CA GLN A 320 4.21 17.40 -4.34
C GLN A 320 3.43 16.15 -4.77
N ASP A 321 2.10 16.25 -4.94
CA ASP A 321 1.30 15.11 -5.38
C ASP A 321 1.46 14.93 -6.90
N ASN A 322 2.00 13.81 -7.37
CA ASN A 322 2.25 13.62 -8.81
C ASN A 322 0.99 13.12 -9.53
N THR A 323 0.02 14.02 -9.71
CA THR A 323 -1.25 13.74 -10.40
C THR A 323 -1.14 13.89 -11.93
N GLY A 324 0.03 14.21 -12.46
CA GLY A 324 0.23 14.57 -13.87
C GLY A 324 -0.30 15.96 -14.25
N ILE A 325 -0.80 16.74 -13.28
CA ILE A 325 -1.29 18.11 -13.46
C ILE A 325 -0.21 19.10 -13.02
N SER A 326 -0.01 20.18 -13.78
CA SER A 326 0.99 21.21 -13.47
C SER A 326 0.69 21.94 -12.17
N LEU A 327 1.75 22.45 -11.53
CA LEU A 327 1.64 23.17 -10.26
C LEU A 327 0.79 24.45 -10.41
N GLU A 328 0.92 25.15 -11.53
CA GLU A 328 0.18 26.38 -11.83
C GLU A 328 -1.32 26.11 -11.88
N ILE A 329 -1.73 25.01 -12.54
CA ILE A 329 -3.14 24.61 -12.62
C ILE A 329 -3.67 24.28 -11.22
N LYS A 330 -2.92 23.51 -10.42
CA LYS A 330 -3.34 23.18 -9.05
C LYS A 330 -3.54 24.42 -8.18
N GLN A 331 -2.60 25.36 -8.24
CA GLN A 331 -2.69 26.63 -7.52
C GLN A 331 -3.87 27.47 -8.00
N GLN A 332 -4.13 27.50 -9.31
CA GLN A 332 -5.28 28.20 -9.88
C GLN A 332 -6.60 27.61 -9.39
N ILE A 333 -6.77 26.29 -9.45
CA ILE A 333 -7.98 25.60 -8.97
C ILE A 333 -8.22 25.83 -7.48
N ARG A 334 -7.17 25.83 -6.66
CA ARG A 334 -7.29 26.18 -5.23
C ARG A 334 -7.83 27.59 -5.03
N ARG A 335 -7.26 28.59 -5.71
CA ARG A 335 -7.73 29.98 -5.65
C ARG A 335 -9.18 30.10 -6.11
N ASP A 336 -9.54 29.37 -7.14
CA ASP A 336 -10.88 29.39 -7.72
C ASP A 336 -11.92 28.75 -6.80
N LEU A 337 -11.58 27.64 -6.14
CA LEU A 337 -12.41 27.03 -5.08
C LEU A 337 -12.61 27.99 -3.90
N ASP A 338 -11.54 28.66 -3.43
CA ASP A 338 -11.64 29.65 -2.36
C ASP A 338 -12.52 30.85 -2.76
N ARG A 339 -12.35 31.37 -3.97
CA ARG A 339 -13.15 32.50 -4.50
C ARG A 339 -14.63 32.14 -4.65
N MET A 340 -14.92 30.92 -5.12
CA MET A 340 -16.28 30.42 -5.30
C MET A 340 -16.98 30.17 -3.96
N SER A 341 -16.25 29.69 -2.94
CA SER A 341 -16.78 29.33 -1.62
C SER A 341 -16.76 30.47 -0.60
N ASN A 342 -16.17 31.63 -0.91
CA ASN A 342 -15.88 32.72 0.04
C ASN A 342 -17.06 33.17 0.94
N TYR A 343 -18.29 33.11 0.43
CA TYR A 343 -19.50 33.51 1.18
C TYR A 343 -20.37 32.34 1.64
N HIS A 344 -19.86 31.11 1.47
CA HIS A 344 -20.58 29.85 1.62
C HIS A 344 -19.90 28.94 2.64
N TYR A 345 -20.51 27.81 2.92
CA TYR A 345 -19.91 26.82 3.80
C TYR A 345 -19.00 25.91 3.01
N TYR A 346 -17.76 25.73 3.49
CA TYR A 346 -16.72 25.00 2.77
C TYR A 346 -16.18 23.84 3.60
N ILE A 347 -16.52 22.62 3.20
CA ILE A 347 -16.08 21.37 3.81
C ILE A 347 -15.04 20.74 2.88
N MET A 348 -13.86 20.44 3.41
CA MET A 348 -12.73 19.93 2.66
C MET A 348 -12.24 18.62 3.26
N SER A 349 -11.86 17.66 2.42
CA SER A 349 -11.22 16.42 2.85
C SER A 349 -9.90 16.15 2.14
N SER A 350 -8.91 15.67 2.89
CA SER A 350 -7.65 15.16 2.35
C SER A 350 -7.10 13.99 3.17
N SER A 351 -6.15 13.26 2.57
CA SER A 351 -5.27 12.37 3.34
C SER A 351 -4.40 13.17 4.31
N ALA A 352 -3.91 12.49 5.35
CA ALA A 352 -3.03 13.09 6.36
C ALA A 352 -1.67 13.55 5.81
N ASN A 353 -1.25 13.10 4.62
CA ASN A 353 -0.02 13.52 3.97
C ASN A 353 -0.10 14.86 3.22
N ASN A 354 -1.25 15.55 3.25
CA ASN A 354 -1.35 16.86 2.61
C ASN A 354 -0.46 17.87 3.35
N LYS A 355 0.69 18.22 2.77
CA LYS A 355 1.72 19.04 3.41
C LYS A 355 1.27 20.47 3.62
N THR A 356 0.63 21.05 2.60
CA THR A 356 0.03 22.38 2.69
C THR A 356 -0.85 22.46 3.93
N MET A 357 -1.64 21.42 4.17
CA MET A 357 -2.60 21.41 5.26
C MET A 357 -2.01 21.02 6.61
N LEU A 358 -0.96 20.18 6.66
CA LEU A 358 -0.15 19.97 7.88
C LEU A 358 0.46 21.28 8.39
N HIS A 359 0.92 22.15 7.50
CA HIS A 359 1.42 23.48 7.88
C HIS A 359 0.29 24.42 8.36
N LEU A 360 -0.88 24.36 7.74
CA LEU A 360 -2.05 25.17 8.15
C LEU A 360 -2.66 24.68 9.47
N MET A 361 -2.53 23.39 9.78
CA MET A 361 -2.97 22.84 11.06
C MET A 361 -2.32 23.54 12.26
N GLN A 362 -1.06 23.98 12.12
CA GLN A 362 -0.30 24.69 13.16
C GLN A 362 -0.70 26.16 13.30
N LYS A 363 -1.53 26.70 12.39
CA LYS A 363 -1.94 28.10 12.37
C LYS A 363 -3.39 28.26 12.87
N GLN A 364 -3.68 29.43 13.43
CA GLN A 364 -5.04 29.87 13.73
C GLN A 364 -5.73 30.33 12.45
N THR A 365 -6.47 29.43 11.78
CA THR A 365 -7.04 29.71 10.44
C THR A 365 -8.53 30.10 10.45
N CYS A 366 -9.18 30.18 11.61
CA CYS A 366 -10.64 30.38 11.71
C CYS A 366 -11.45 29.28 10.99
N GLU A 367 -10.97 28.03 11.08
CA GLU A 367 -11.58 26.84 10.46
C GLU A 367 -11.75 25.76 11.52
N LEU A 368 -12.85 25.00 11.45
CA LEU A 368 -13.03 23.80 12.25
C LEU A 368 -12.20 22.65 11.67
N LYS A 369 -11.71 21.76 12.52
CA LYS A 369 -10.81 20.66 12.14
C LYS A 369 -11.30 19.36 12.79
N ILE A 370 -11.43 18.29 12.00
CA ILE A 370 -11.74 16.94 12.48
C ILE A 370 -10.63 15.99 12.05
N LYS A 371 -10.11 15.23 13.01
CA LYS A 371 -9.14 14.16 12.79
C LYS A 371 -9.88 12.82 12.75
N LEU A 372 -9.67 12.04 11.70
CA LEU A 372 -10.24 10.71 11.51
C LEU A 372 -9.12 9.70 11.31
N PHE A 373 -8.58 9.20 12.41
CA PHE A 373 -7.45 8.28 12.43
C PHE A 373 -7.88 6.85 12.80
N GLY A 374 -7.05 5.87 12.42
CA GLY A 374 -7.30 4.45 12.67
C GLY A 374 -8.31 3.83 11.70
N GLY A 375 -9.16 2.96 12.22
CA GLY A 375 -10.15 2.18 11.50
C GLY A 375 -11.50 2.16 12.22
N PHE A 376 -12.26 1.07 12.05
CA PHE A 376 -13.50 0.86 12.78
C PHE A 376 -13.27 0.71 14.30
N ASP A 377 -14.19 1.27 15.08
CA ASP A 377 -14.25 0.97 16.52
C ASP A 377 -14.75 -0.46 16.80
N GLU A 378 -14.82 -0.87 18.07
CA GLU A 378 -15.21 -2.24 18.44
C GLU A 378 -16.63 -2.63 17.98
N GLU A 379 -17.58 -1.69 18.02
CA GLU A 379 -18.95 -1.94 17.58
C GLU A 379 -19.04 -1.93 16.05
N GLU A 380 -18.41 -0.94 15.40
CA GLU A 380 -18.32 -0.88 13.95
C GLU A 380 -17.66 -2.15 13.38
N MET A 381 -16.60 -2.65 14.00
CA MET A 381 -15.92 -3.86 13.57
C MET A 381 -16.80 -5.11 13.73
N LYS A 382 -17.55 -5.20 14.83
CA LYS A 382 -18.48 -6.32 15.09
C LYS A 382 -19.59 -6.39 14.03
N GLU A 383 -20.18 -5.25 13.69
CA GLU A 383 -21.23 -5.20 12.67
C GLU A 383 -20.66 -5.46 11.28
N TRP A 384 -19.44 -4.98 10.99
CA TRP A 384 -18.75 -5.27 9.73
C TRP A 384 -18.51 -6.78 9.54
N TRP A 385 -18.04 -7.48 10.58
CA TRP A 385 -17.91 -8.94 10.54
C TRP A 385 -19.26 -9.61 10.30
N SER A 386 -20.31 -9.14 10.98
CA SER A 386 -21.65 -9.73 10.88
C SER A 386 -22.24 -9.58 9.47
N SER A 387 -22.02 -8.44 8.82
CA SER A 387 -22.55 -8.17 7.48
C SER A 387 -21.78 -8.87 6.36
N HIS A 388 -20.50 -9.18 6.55
CA HIS A 388 -19.64 -9.79 5.52
C HIS A 388 -19.28 -11.27 5.80
N ASN A 389 -19.78 -11.86 6.89
CA ASN A 389 -19.58 -13.27 7.22
C ASN A 389 -19.90 -14.24 6.05
N PRO A 390 -20.94 -14.00 5.20
CA PRO A 390 -21.22 -14.87 4.06
C PRO A 390 -20.15 -14.85 2.97
N ASP A 391 -19.41 -13.75 2.83
CA ASP A 391 -18.44 -13.52 1.75
C ASP A 391 -17.01 -13.91 2.15
N LEU A 392 -16.79 -14.21 3.42
CA LEU A 392 -15.49 -14.48 4.01
C LEU A 392 -15.34 -15.97 4.35
N PRO A 393 -14.10 -16.53 4.32
CA PRO A 393 -13.88 -17.88 4.80
C PRO A 393 -14.20 -17.98 6.29
N ALA A 394 -14.55 -19.17 6.77
CA ALA A 394 -14.77 -19.40 8.19
C ALA A 394 -13.50 -19.04 9.00
N MET A 395 -13.66 -18.15 9.99
CA MET A 395 -12.58 -17.70 10.87
C MET A 395 -12.96 -17.86 12.34
N ASP A 396 -12.03 -18.38 13.14
CA ASP A 396 -12.14 -18.35 14.59
C ASP A 396 -11.82 -16.95 15.17
N GLU A 397 -12.04 -16.77 16.47
CA GLU A 397 -11.81 -15.48 17.14
C GLU A 397 -10.35 -15.04 17.16
N GLN A 398 -9.39 -15.97 17.14
CA GLN A 398 -7.97 -15.65 17.07
C GLN A 398 -7.59 -15.14 15.67
N GLN A 399 -8.13 -15.78 14.63
CA GLN A 399 -7.95 -15.40 13.22
C GLN A 399 -8.60 -14.04 12.90
N LYS A 400 -9.76 -13.74 13.49
CA LYS A 400 -10.37 -12.41 13.41
C LYS A 400 -9.49 -11.35 14.08
N LYS A 401 -9.01 -11.59 15.30
CA LYS A 401 -8.09 -10.67 16.00
C LYS A 401 -6.79 -10.44 15.21
N GLN A 402 -6.24 -11.49 14.60
CA GLN A 402 -5.07 -11.37 13.74
C GLN A 402 -5.36 -10.48 12.52
N THR A 403 -6.51 -10.67 11.87
CA THR A 403 -6.96 -9.83 10.75
C THR A 403 -7.15 -8.38 11.17
N GLU A 404 -7.76 -8.15 12.33
CA GLU A 404 -7.95 -6.81 12.90
C GLU A 404 -6.62 -6.10 13.19
N ASP A 405 -5.60 -6.81 13.72
CA ASP A 405 -4.27 -6.23 13.94
C ASP A 405 -3.61 -5.86 12.60
N ILE A 406 -3.56 -6.80 11.64
CA ILE A 406 -2.89 -6.60 10.35
C ILE A 406 -3.50 -5.42 9.59
N THR A 407 -4.83 -5.30 9.60
CA THR A 407 -5.57 -4.24 8.89
C THR A 407 -5.74 -2.97 9.71
N GLY A 408 -5.51 -3.00 11.02
CA GLY A 408 -5.82 -1.88 11.91
C GLY A 408 -7.31 -1.52 11.90
N LYS A 409 -8.17 -2.47 11.52
CA LYS A 409 -9.61 -2.28 11.29
C LYS A 409 -9.92 -1.23 10.23
N VAL A 410 -8.96 -0.89 9.36
CA VAL A 410 -9.14 0.14 8.33
C VAL A 410 -10.06 -0.40 7.22
N PRO A 411 -11.17 0.27 6.90
CA PRO A 411 -12.14 -0.22 5.92
C PRO A 411 -11.54 -0.60 4.56
N LEU A 412 -10.62 0.23 4.04
CA LEU A 412 -9.91 -0.04 2.78
C LEU A 412 -9.01 -1.27 2.82
N PHE A 413 -8.45 -1.60 3.99
CA PHE A 413 -7.59 -2.77 4.13
C PHE A 413 -8.42 -4.02 4.35
N LEU A 414 -9.54 -3.90 5.07
CA LEU A 414 -10.52 -4.96 5.24
C LEU A 414 -11.19 -5.34 3.92
N SER A 415 -11.48 -4.38 3.04
CA SER A 415 -12.14 -4.64 1.74
C SER A 415 -11.31 -5.53 0.82
N ILE A 416 -9.99 -5.63 1.02
CA ILE A 416 -9.12 -6.53 0.25
C ILE A 416 -9.54 -8.00 0.41
N LEU A 417 -10.07 -8.36 1.60
CA LEU A 417 -10.58 -9.71 1.85
C LEU A 417 -11.85 -10.03 1.05
N LEU A 418 -12.52 -9.00 0.53
CA LEU A 418 -13.75 -9.13 -0.25
C LEU A 418 -13.48 -9.15 -1.76
N GLU A 419 -12.24 -8.91 -2.20
CA GLU A 419 -11.90 -8.85 -3.63
C GLU A 419 -11.97 -10.22 -4.30
N PHE A 420 -11.73 -11.32 -3.55
CA PHE A 420 -11.75 -12.68 -4.07
C PHE A 420 -12.43 -13.64 -3.09
N SER A 421 -13.16 -14.63 -3.62
CA SER A 421 -13.61 -15.75 -2.80
C SER A 421 -12.41 -16.62 -2.42
N HIS A 422 -12.13 -16.70 -1.12
CA HIS A 422 -11.02 -17.46 -0.59
C HIS A 422 -11.49 -18.81 -0.04
N VAL A 423 -10.83 -19.90 -0.44
CA VAL A 423 -11.19 -21.26 -0.02
C VAL A 423 -10.99 -21.47 1.49
N ASN A 424 -10.00 -20.81 2.09
CA ASN A 424 -9.70 -20.90 3.51
C ASN A 424 -9.02 -19.63 4.05
N TYR A 425 -8.94 -19.50 5.38
CA TYR A 425 -8.30 -18.37 6.05
C TYR A 425 -6.83 -18.16 5.64
N LYS A 426 -6.06 -19.25 5.51
CA LYS A 426 -4.62 -19.16 5.19
C LYS A 426 -4.38 -18.48 3.84
N GLY A 427 -5.14 -18.87 2.81
CA GLY A 427 -5.05 -18.24 1.49
C GLY A 427 -5.52 -16.79 1.49
N ALA A 428 -6.60 -16.49 2.24
CA ALA A 428 -7.07 -15.11 2.40
C ALA A 428 -6.03 -14.22 3.09
N LEU A 429 -5.40 -14.73 4.15
CA LEU A 429 -4.37 -14.03 4.91
C LEU A 429 -3.11 -13.80 4.08
N GLU A 430 -2.68 -14.79 3.29
CA GLU A 430 -1.53 -14.67 2.39
C GLU A 430 -1.77 -13.59 1.33
N TYR A 431 -2.96 -13.62 0.71
CA TYR A 431 -3.37 -12.60 -0.26
C TYR A 431 -3.43 -11.20 0.37
N LEU A 432 -4.08 -11.07 1.53
CA LEU A 432 -4.16 -9.81 2.29
C LEU A 432 -2.77 -9.25 2.58
N ASN A 433 -1.87 -10.09 3.11
CA ASN A 433 -0.50 -9.67 3.42
C ASN A 433 0.26 -9.26 2.16
N GLN A 434 0.12 -9.98 1.05
CA GLN A 434 0.76 -9.62 -0.21
C GLN A 434 0.29 -8.26 -0.72
N GLN A 435 -1.02 -8.03 -0.78
CA GLN A 435 -1.60 -6.78 -1.25
C GLN A 435 -1.20 -5.61 -0.35
N LEU A 436 -1.33 -5.75 0.97
CA LEU A 436 -0.99 -4.69 1.91
C LEU A 436 0.51 -4.44 1.97
N THR A 437 1.36 -5.46 1.86
CA THR A 437 2.82 -5.28 1.84
C THR A 437 3.23 -4.36 0.70
N SER A 438 2.67 -4.54 -0.50
CA SER A 438 2.97 -3.65 -1.63
C SER A 438 2.50 -2.21 -1.39
N LYS A 439 1.34 -2.03 -0.76
CA LYS A 439 0.72 -0.71 -0.47
C LYS A 439 1.36 0.01 0.74
N ILE A 440 2.01 -0.72 1.65
CA ILE A 440 2.57 -0.19 2.90
C ILE A 440 4.10 -0.20 2.88
N LYS A 441 4.73 -1.38 2.70
CA LYS A 441 6.17 -1.55 2.88
C LYS A 441 6.95 -0.62 1.97
N TYR A 442 6.68 -0.65 0.66
CA TYR A 442 7.45 0.14 -0.30
C TYR A 442 7.34 1.66 -0.06
N PRO A 443 6.13 2.26 0.07
CA PRO A 443 6.04 3.69 0.34
C PRO A 443 6.65 4.10 1.69
N LEU A 444 6.53 3.26 2.71
CA LEU A 444 7.07 3.47 4.05
C LEU A 444 8.60 3.44 4.07
N THR A 445 9.21 2.42 3.48
CA THR A 445 10.68 2.29 3.43
C THR A 445 11.29 3.33 2.51
N SER A 446 10.67 3.62 1.36
CA SER A 446 11.13 4.67 0.46
C SER A 446 11.16 6.04 1.13
N PHE A 447 10.14 6.39 1.90
CA PHE A 447 10.13 7.62 2.69
C PHE A 447 11.26 7.64 3.73
N SER A 448 11.45 6.52 4.43
CA SER A 448 12.45 6.40 5.49
C SER A 448 13.87 6.42 4.94
N ASP A 449 14.11 5.86 3.75
CA ASP A 449 15.40 5.88 3.07
C ASP A 449 15.80 7.31 2.70
N ILE A 450 14.87 8.12 2.18
CA ILE A 450 15.10 9.55 1.90
C ILE A 450 15.53 10.29 3.18
N ILE A 451 14.90 9.98 4.32
CA ILE A 451 15.27 10.60 5.59
C ILE A 451 16.60 10.06 6.12
N SER A 452 16.92 8.79 5.88
CA SER A 452 18.18 8.18 6.30
C SER A 452 19.41 8.86 5.68
N GLU A 453 19.25 9.46 4.51
CA GLU A 453 20.27 10.26 3.82
C GLU A 453 20.32 11.72 4.29
N SER A 454 19.38 12.13 5.16
CA SER A 454 19.29 13.48 5.69
C SER A 454 19.90 13.61 7.09
N ASN A 455 20.11 14.84 7.55
CA ASN A 455 20.52 15.13 8.93
C ASN A 455 19.41 14.87 9.98
N ARG A 456 18.24 14.39 9.56
CA ARG A 456 17.08 14.09 10.42
C ARG A 456 17.00 12.63 10.84
N TRP A 457 17.90 11.76 10.37
CA TRP A 457 17.82 10.31 10.59
C TRP A 457 17.65 9.92 12.07
N GLU A 458 18.46 10.48 12.98
CA GLU A 458 18.36 10.14 14.40
C GLU A 458 17.03 10.54 15.04
N ILE A 459 16.46 11.68 14.62
CA ILE A 459 15.15 12.12 15.11
C ILE A 459 14.06 11.23 14.54
N HIS A 460 14.17 10.84 13.27
CA HIS A 460 13.25 9.90 12.66
C HIS A 460 13.28 8.54 13.38
N VAL A 461 14.45 7.96 13.65
CA VAL A 461 14.51 6.67 14.37
C VAL A 461 13.95 6.78 15.78
N SER A 462 14.29 7.83 16.52
CA SER A 462 13.72 8.09 17.85
C SER A 462 12.19 8.21 17.80
N LEU A 463 11.68 8.90 16.78
CA LEU A 463 10.25 9.09 16.59
C LEU A 463 9.55 7.78 16.16
N MET A 464 10.14 7.00 15.27
CA MET A 464 9.63 5.68 14.87
C MET A 464 9.59 4.73 16.07
N SER A 465 10.61 4.73 16.92
CA SER A 465 10.56 3.99 18.19
C SER A 465 9.39 4.44 19.09
N SER A 466 9.08 5.73 19.09
CA SER A 466 7.95 6.27 19.88
C SER A 466 6.60 5.84 19.29
N PHE A 467 6.45 5.85 17.96
CA PHE A 467 5.29 5.29 17.27
C PHE A 467 5.07 3.82 17.59
N LEU A 468 6.13 3.01 17.48
CA LEU A 468 6.02 1.58 17.66
C LEU A 468 5.71 1.21 19.12
N THR A 469 6.04 2.05 20.09
CA THR A 469 5.77 1.82 21.50
C THR A 469 4.56 2.58 22.05
N ASN A 470 3.80 3.26 21.19
CA ASN A 470 2.68 4.14 21.55
C ASN A 470 3.04 5.17 22.65
N ASN A 471 4.22 5.78 22.53
CA ASN A 471 4.80 6.69 23.51
C ASN A 471 4.69 8.17 23.06
N PHE A 472 5.18 9.09 23.89
CA PHE A 472 5.25 10.52 23.55
C PHE A 472 6.22 10.77 22.39
N PRO A 473 5.93 11.74 21.50
CA PRO A 473 6.80 12.07 20.39
C PRO A 473 8.11 12.69 20.86
N THR A 474 9.19 12.41 20.11
CA THR A 474 10.51 13.00 20.36
C THR A 474 10.47 14.52 20.20
N LEU A 475 11.09 15.26 21.12
CA LEU A 475 11.20 16.72 21.03
C LEU A 475 11.97 17.15 19.76
N GLY A 476 11.55 18.26 19.15
CA GLY A 476 12.18 18.78 17.93
C GLY A 476 11.84 18.02 16.64
N HIS A 477 10.82 17.15 16.68
CA HIS A 477 10.20 16.62 15.47
C HIS A 477 9.41 17.71 14.74
N GLY A 478 9.27 17.54 13.44
CA GLY A 478 8.49 18.34 12.52
C GLY A 478 7.62 17.46 11.62
N PRO A 479 6.76 18.09 10.80
CA PRO A 479 5.77 17.38 9.99
C PRO A 479 6.38 16.54 8.86
N ASN A 480 7.68 16.66 8.57
CA ASN A 480 8.34 15.90 7.51
C ASN A 480 9.19 14.73 8.05
N ASP A 481 9.21 14.48 9.37
CA ASP A 481 10.04 13.42 9.96
C ASP A 481 9.34 12.06 10.00
N TYR A 482 8.07 11.97 9.59
CA TYR A 482 7.34 10.72 9.55
C TYR A 482 6.28 10.76 8.45
N ASP A 483 5.86 9.57 8.02
CA ASP A 483 4.84 9.42 6.99
C ASP A 483 3.44 9.42 7.62
N HIS A 484 2.69 10.51 7.42
CA HIS A 484 1.35 10.68 8.02
C HIS A 484 0.30 9.73 7.44
N ARG A 485 0.60 9.00 6.35
CA ARG A 485 -0.28 7.92 5.86
C ARG A 485 -0.36 6.78 6.85
N PHE A 486 0.74 6.52 7.57
CA PHE A 486 0.96 5.31 8.35
C PHE A 486 1.14 5.59 9.84
N PHE A 487 1.48 6.83 10.20
CA PHE A 487 1.68 7.25 11.57
C PHE A 487 0.96 8.56 11.86
N PHE A 488 0.52 8.75 13.10
CA PHE A 488 -0.16 9.98 13.51
C PHE A 488 0.04 10.26 14.99
N ILE A 489 0.01 11.54 15.36
CA ILE A 489 0.12 11.99 16.74
C ILE A 489 -1.24 12.54 17.17
N GLU A 490 -1.75 12.01 18.27
CA GLU A 490 -3.01 12.42 18.89
C GLU A 490 -2.83 12.49 20.40
N ASP A 491 -3.28 13.59 21.01
CA ASP A 491 -3.13 13.86 22.45
C ASP A 491 -1.70 13.61 22.96
N ASP A 492 -0.71 14.13 22.22
CA ASP A 492 0.73 13.98 22.46
C ASP A 492 1.21 12.52 22.55
N LYS A 493 0.50 11.59 21.94
CA LYS A 493 0.92 10.19 21.80
C LYS A 493 1.08 9.81 20.33
N CYS A 494 2.11 9.04 20.07
CA CYS A 494 2.42 8.49 18.77
C CYS A 494 1.61 7.22 18.53
N TYR A 495 0.99 7.10 17.35
CA TYR A 495 0.26 5.91 16.92
C TYR A 495 0.62 5.51 15.49
N TYR A 496 0.42 4.24 15.18
CA TYR A 496 0.49 3.69 13.82
C TYR A 496 -0.89 3.21 13.37
N VAL A 497 -1.10 3.15 12.05
CA VAL A 497 -2.42 2.81 11.48
C VAL A 497 -2.79 1.34 11.65
N CYS A 498 -1.84 0.42 11.47
CA CYS A 498 -2.09 -1.01 11.61
C CYS A 498 -0.84 -1.79 12.03
N GLY A 499 -1.03 -3.03 12.48
CA GLY A 499 0.05 -3.93 12.90
C GLY A 499 1.03 -4.27 11.78
N LEU A 500 0.60 -4.26 10.52
CA LEU A 500 1.52 -4.46 9.40
C LEU A 500 2.48 -3.27 9.21
N VAL A 501 2.01 -2.02 9.41
CA VAL A 501 2.89 -0.83 9.44
C VAL A 501 3.94 -1.00 10.55
N ARG A 502 3.51 -1.41 11.75
CA ARG A 502 4.41 -1.67 12.87
C ARG A 502 5.47 -2.71 12.50
N ASN A 503 5.07 -3.86 11.97
CA ASN A 503 6.00 -4.93 11.61
C ASN A 503 6.99 -4.49 10.52
N CYS A 504 6.49 -3.81 9.47
CA CYS A 504 7.33 -3.30 8.39
C CYS A 504 8.36 -2.27 8.88
N MET A 505 7.97 -1.36 9.77
CA MET A 505 8.91 -0.38 10.33
C MET A 505 9.90 -1.03 11.30
N ALA A 506 9.45 -1.99 12.13
CA ALA A 506 10.35 -2.76 12.99
C ALA A 506 11.41 -3.51 12.17
N ASP A 507 10.99 -4.21 11.10
CA ASP A 507 11.94 -4.88 10.20
C ASP A 507 12.87 -3.89 9.51
N TYR A 508 12.37 -2.73 9.07
CA TYR A 508 13.19 -1.70 8.46
C TYR A 508 14.27 -1.17 9.40
N LEU A 509 13.91 -0.81 10.65
CA LEU A 509 14.88 -0.37 11.66
C LEU A 509 15.90 -1.47 11.97
N TYR A 510 15.44 -2.72 12.02
CA TYR A 510 16.31 -3.88 12.22
C TYR A 510 17.32 -4.03 11.08
N GLU A 511 16.88 -3.97 9.82
CA GLU A 511 17.73 -4.05 8.62
C GLU A 511 18.74 -2.89 8.54
N LYS A 512 18.37 -1.70 9.04
CA LYS A 512 19.26 -0.52 9.14
C LYS A 512 20.17 -0.55 10.36
N ASN A 513 20.30 -1.70 11.02
CA ASN A 513 21.16 -1.92 12.19
C ASN A 513 20.81 -1.01 13.39
N ARG A 514 19.54 -0.59 13.53
CA ARG A 514 19.03 0.19 14.67
C ARG A 514 18.51 -0.72 15.78
N MET A 515 19.29 -1.74 16.12
CA MET A 515 18.87 -2.79 17.07
C MET A 515 18.68 -2.26 18.49
N GLU A 516 19.31 -1.14 18.85
CA GLU A 516 19.21 -0.51 20.18
C GLU A 516 17.77 -0.18 20.57
N VAL A 517 16.91 0.02 19.57
CA VAL A 517 15.49 0.28 19.73
C VAL A 517 14.78 -0.89 20.42
N PHE A 518 15.15 -2.14 20.13
CA PHE A 518 14.46 -3.34 20.61
C PHE A 518 14.91 -3.83 21.99
N VAL A 519 15.94 -3.21 22.57
CA VAL A 519 16.46 -3.61 23.90
C VAL A 519 15.67 -2.97 25.04
N ASP A 520 14.90 -1.91 24.76
CA ASP A 520 14.10 -1.20 25.77
C ASP A 520 12.82 -1.98 26.14
N VAL A 521 12.61 -2.17 27.45
CA VAL A 521 11.42 -2.78 28.06
C VAL A 521 10.11 -2.13 27.61
N LYS A 522 10.13 -0.87 27.16
CA LYS A 522 8.95 -0.20 26.60
C LYS A 522 8.33 -0.96 25.43
N TRP A 523 9.15 -1.54 24.56
CA TRP A 523 8.68 -2.38 23.45
C TRP A 523 7.89 -3.57 23.95
N ILE A 524 8.40 -4.19 25.00
CA ILE A 524 7.82 -5.37 25.59
C ILE A 524 6.46 -5.03 26.24
N LYS A 525 6.36 -3.91 26.97
CA LYS A 525 5.11 -3.48 27.62
C LYS A 525 4.01 -3.07 26.63
N ALA A 526 4.37 -2.48 25.50
CA ALA A 526 3.42 -1.93 24.54
C ALA A 526 2.50 -2.99 23.89
N PHE A 527 2.92 -4.27 23.87
CA PHE A 527 2.22 -5.33 23.12
C PHE A 527 1.62 -6.44 23.99
N LYS A 528 1.32 -6.16 25.26
CA LYS A 528 0.84 -7.13 26.26
C LYS A 528 -0.31 -8.05 25.81
N ASN A 529 -1.23 -7.53 25.00
CA ASN A 529 -2.51 -8.20 24.71
C ASN A 529 -2.61 -8.81 23.31
N ASN A 530 -1.53 -8.86 22.53
CA ASN A 530 -1.56 -9.40 21.17
C ASN A 530 -0.54 -10.54 20.96
N PRO A 531 -0.98 -11.82 21.04
CA PRO A 531 -0.10 -12.99 20.93
C PRO A 531 0.70 -13.07 19.62
N SER A 532 0.13 -12.63 18.49
CA SER A 532 0.83 -12.68 17.19
C SER A 532 1.99 -11.67 17.12
N VAL A 533 1.86 -10.55 17.84
CA VAL A 533 2.88 -9.49 17.94
C VAL A 533 3.94 -9.86 18.97
N LYS A 534 3.52 -10.62 20.00
CA LYS A 534 4.37 -11.07 21.10
C LYS A 534 5.56 -11.88 20.58
N GLY A 535 5.35 -12.90 19.73
CA GLY A 535 6.45 -13.70 19.17
C GLY A 535 7.45 -12.85 18.38
N PHE A 536 6.95 -12.14 17.37
CA PHE A 536 7.76 -11.30 16.48
C PHE A 536 8.62 -10.26 17.22
N ILE A 537 8.05 -9.55 18.20
CA ILE A 537 8.80 -8.52 18.96
C ILE A 537 9.79 -9.16 19.94
N ILE A 538 9.44 -10.30 20.56
CA ILE A 538 10.33 -11.00 21.48
C ILE A 538 11.57 -11.52 20.75
N GLU A 539 11.40 -12.06 19.55
CA GLU A 539 12.52 -12.52 18.71
C GLU A 539 13.52 -11.38 18.49
N LYS A 540 13.06 -10.23 17.99
CA LYS A 540 13.91 -9.04 17.76
C LYS A 540 14.56 -8.54 19.05
N ALA A 541 13.83 -8.54 20.17
CA ALA A 541 14.36 -8.11 21.47
C ALA A 541 15.44 -9.06 22.01
N CYS A 542 15.27 -10.37 21.83
CA CYS A 542 16.28 -11.37 22.19
C CYS A 542 17.54 -11.20 21.35
N LEU A 543 17.40 -11.14 20.02
CA LEU A 543 18.54 -10.95 19.10
C LEU A 543 19.28 -9.65 19.41
N ALA A 544 18.56 -8.55 19.65
CA ALA A 544 19.16 -7.28 20.04
C ALA A 544 19.88 -7.33 21.40
N SER A 545 19.35 -8.11 22.35
CA SER A 545 19.99 -8.33 23.65
C SER A 545 21.30 -9.12 23.50
N ILE A 546 21.28 -10.22 22.72
CA ILE A 546 22.48 -11.02 22.43
C ILE A 546 23.55 -10.16 21.73
N CYS A 547 23.15 -9.34 20.75
CA CYS A 547 24.05 -8.38 20.11
C CYS A 547 24.71 -7.39 21.08
N ARG A 548 24.05 -7.07 22.20
CA ARG A 548 24.53 -6.07 23.17
C ARG A 548 25.39 -6.69 24.27
N VAL A 549 24.99 -7.85 24.80
CA VAL A 549 25.61 -8.46 26.00
C VAL A 549 26.23 -9.83 25.77
N GLY A 550 26.01 -10.44 24.60
CA GLY A 550 26.40 -11.81 24.30
C GLY A 550 25.44 -12.85 24.88
N ILE A 551 25.81 -14.12 24.74
CA ILE A 551 25.09 -15.27 25.31
C ILE A 551 26.08 -16.36 25.70
N THR A 552 25.83 -17.07 26.79
CA THR A 552 26.61 -18.25 27.18
C THR A 552 25.78 -19.50 26.92
N ALA A 553 26.34 -20.46 26.20
CA ALA A 553 25.71 -21.75 25.88
C ALA A 553 26.78 -22.85 25.92
N TYR A 554 26.48 -23.99 26.54
CA TYR A 554 27.40 -25.12 26.70
C TYR A 554 28.82 -24.71 27.14
N GLN A 555 28.92 -23.89 28.19
CA GLN A 555 30.19 -23.36 28.73
C GLN A 555 30.99 -22.44 27.79
N VAL A 556 30.50 -22.18 26.57
CA VAL A 556 31.07 -21.23 25.61
C VAL A 556 30.39 -19.87 25.76
N ASN A 557 31.18 -18.81 25.88
CA ASN A 557 30.69 -17.44 25.95
C ASN A 557 30.80 -16.75 24.58
N PHE A 558 29.66 -16.52 23.93
CA PHE A 558 29.55 -15.81 22.66
C PHE A 558 29.34 -14.32 22.91
N LYS A 559 30.43 -13.58 23.11
CA LYS A 559 30.41 -12.13 23.18
C LYS A 559 30.49 -11.55 21.77
N VAL A 560 29.39 -11.00 21.26
CA VAL A 560 29.30 -10.52 19.87
C VAL A 560 30.22 -9.32 19.63
N ASP A 561 31.23 -9.49 18.76
CA ASP A 561 32.15 -8.41 18.35
C ASP A 561 31.71 -7.80 17.02
N ARG A 562 31.31 -8.65 16.08
CA ARG A 562 30.85 -8.26 14.75
C ARG A 562 29.44 -8.77 14.49
N ARG A 563 28.68 -7.98 13.75
CA ARG A 563 27.34 -8.34 13.28
C ARG A 563 27.30 -8.27 11.78
N GLN A 564 26.65 -9.23 11.15
CA GLN A 564 26.50 -9.26 9.70
C GLN A 564 25.09 -9.74 9.34
N PHE A 565 24.41 -8.94 8.53
CA PHE A 565 23.15 -9.37 7.94
C PHE A 565 23.41 -10.22 6.69
N PHE A 566 22.62 -11.26 6.47
CA PHE A 566 22.72 -12.08 5.27
C PHE A 566 21.37 -12.33 4.59
N ALA A 567 21.34 -12.26 3.25
CA ALA A 567 20.16 -12.62 2.44
C ALA A 567 20.28 -13.99 1.77
N SER A 568 21.51 -14.48 1.58
CA SER A 568 21.84 -15.82 1.10
C SER A 568 22.95 -16.42 1.96
N LEU A 569 23.07 -17.75 1.94
CA LEU A 569 24.14 -18.44 2.65
C LEU A 569 25.51 -18.08 2.08
N GLU A 570 25.62 -17.72 0.80
CA GLU A 570 26.85 -17.21 0.16
C GLU A 570 27.48 -16.02 0.91
N GLU A 571 26.68 -15.14 1.50
CA GLU A 571 27.16 -13.96 2.23
C GLU A 571 27.84 -14.31 3.56
N ILE A 572 27.58 -15.51 4.11
CA ILE A 572 28.20 -15.98 5.36
C ILE A 572 29.64 -16.42 5.08
N ASN A 573 30.59 -15.70 5.67
CA ASN A 573 32.02 -16.00 5.60
C ASN A 573 32.57 -16.05 7.02
N PHE A 574 32.91 -17.24 7.50
CA PHE A 574 33.45 -17.43 8.85
C PHE A 574 34.81 -16.76 8.99
N SER A 575 35.00 -16.03 10.08
CA SER A 575 36.29 -15.46 10.42
C SER A 575 37.08 -16.44 11.28
N LEU A 576 38.33 -16.71 10.88
CA LEU A 576 39.29 -17.50 11.66
C LEU A 576 40.21 -16.58 12.48
N SER A 577 39.70 -15.40 12.85
CA SER A 577 40.40 -14.50 13.78
C SER A 577 40.11 -14.96 15.21
N GLU A 578 41.16 -15.22 15.97
CA GLU A 578 41.06 -15.68 17.36
C GLU A 578 40.17 -14.76 18.21
N GLU A 579 39.28 -15.36 18.99
CA GLU A 579 38.28 -14.72 19.86
C GLU A 579 37.27 -13.80 19.17
N LEU A 580 37.24 -13.73 17.84
CA LEU A 580 36.28 -12.90 17.12
C LEU A 580 34.93 -13.61 16.98
N CYS A 581 33.91 -13.15 17.70
CA CYS A 581 32.56 -13.64 17.53
C CYS A 581 31.78 -12.81 16.50
N THR A 582 31.33 -13.47 15.43
CA THR A 582 30.44 -12.85 14.44
C THR A 582 29.01 -13.39 14.60
N PHE A 583 28.06 -12.48 14.73
CA PHE A 583 26.63 -12.81 14.74
C PHE A 583 26.00 -12.53 13.36
N TYR A 584 25.64 -13.60 12.67
CA TYR A 584 24.94 -13.55 11.39
C TYR A 584 23.43 -13.50 11.62
N LEU A 585 22.78 -12.49 11.05
CA LEU A 585 21.35 -12.23 11.20
C LEU A 585 20.64 -12.32 9.84
N PRO A 586 19.60 -13.14 9.68
CA PRO A 586 18.88 -13.26 8.42
C PRO A 586 18.12 -11.96 8.08
N ARG A 587 18.20 -11.52 6.82
CA ARG A 587 17.43 -10.34 6.31
C ARG A 587 15.98 -10.67 5.93
N LYS A 588 15.69 -11.90 5.52
CA LYS A 588 14.34 -12.33 5.12
C LYS A 588 13.84 -13.44 6.03
N TRP A 589 12.54 -13.40 6.33
CA TRP A 589 11.78 -14.45 7.05
C TRP A 589 11.61 -15.74 6.22
N ASN A 590 12.69 -16.28 5.64
CA ASN A 590 12.62 -17.51 4.85
C ASN A 590 13.64 -18.57 5.24
N GLN A 591 14.39 -18.36 6.33
CA GLN A 591 14.99 -19.46 7.07
C GLN A 591 14.05 -19.83 8.21
N LYS A 592 13.11 -20.74 7.96
CA LYS A 592 12.20 -21.26 8.99
C LYS A 592 12.91 -22.07 10.09
N SER A 593 14.21 -22.30 9.93
CA SER A 593 15.01 -23.18 10.77
C SER A 593 15.81 -22.46 11.85
N ILE A 594 16.16 -21.17 11.67
CA ILE A 594 16.92 -20.39 12.65
C ILE A 594 16.57 -18.90 12.58
N ASP A 595 16.63 -18.22 13.73
CA ASP A 595 16.46 -16.77 13.86
C ASP A 595 17.79 -16.01 13.85
N GLY A 596 18.91 -16.71 14.10
CA GLY A 596 20.26 -16.15 14.06
C GLY A 596 21.34 -17.24 14.10
N LEU A 597 22.58 -16.87 13.76
CA LEU A 597 23.72 -17.79 13.75
C LEU A 597 24.96 -17.09 14.33
N LEU A 598 25.49 -17.62 15.43
CA LEU A 598 26.76 -17.19 16.00
C LEU A 598 27.89 -18.04 15.45
N ALA A 599 29.02 -17.41 15.12
CA ALA A 599 30.28 -18.10 14.84
C ALA A 599 31.38 -17.50 15.71
N LEU A 600 32.17 -18.35 16.35
CA LEU A 600 33.29 -17.96 17.18
C LEU A 600 34.46 -18.91 16.89
N TYR A 601 35.60 -18.35 16.49
CA TYR A 601 36.84 -19.11 16.39
C TYR A 601 37.66 -18.93 17.67
N LYS A 602 37.92 -20.03 18.38
CA LYS A 602 38.67 -20.02 19.64
C LYS A 602 39.41 -21.33 19.81
N THR A 603 40.68 -21.26 20.22
CA THR A 603 41.50 -22.45 20.55
C THR A 603 41.46 -23.51 19.46
N ASP A 604 41.76 -23.11 18.23
CA ASP A 604 41.76 -23.96 17.03
C ASP A 604 40.43 -24.68 16.74
N THR A 605 39.32 -24.18 17.31
CA THR A 605 37.98 -24.72 17.14
C THR A 605 37.03 -23.62 16.67
N LEU A 606 36.28 -23.92 15.60
CA LEU A 606 35.19 -23.08 15.13
C LEU A 606 33.87 -23.53 15.77
N TYR A 607 33.35 -22.71 16.68
CA TYR A 607 32.03 -22.90 17.27
C TYR A 607 30.97 -22.28 16.36
N ILE A 608 30.00 -23.10 15.96
CA ILE A 608 28.85 -22.67 15.15
C ILE A 608 27.59 -22.86 15.98
N ALA A 609 26.95 -21.75 16.33
CA ALA A 609 25.79 -21.74 17.22
C ALA A 609 24.54 -21.18 16.53
N PRO A 610 23.76 -22.02 15.83
CA PRO A 610 22.44 -21.64 15.35
C PRO A 610 21.48 -21.35 16.52
N ILE A 611 20.64 -20.33 16.38
CA ILE A 611 19.70 -19.87 17.41
C ILE A 611 18.28 -19.99 16.88
N GLN A 612 17.40 -20.60 17.68
CA GLN A 612 15.95 -20.58 17.47
C GLN A 612 15.26 -20.04 18.74
N ILE A 613 14.37 -19.07 18.56
CA ILE A 613 13.58 -18.44 19.61
C ILE A 613 12.13 -18.92 19.47
N THR A 614 11.53 -19.39 20.55
CA THR A 614 10.11 -19.80 20.54
C THR A 614 9.46 -19.63 21.90
N LEU A 615 8.17 -19.32 21.90
CA LEU A 615 7.36 -19.30 23.13
C LEU A 615 6.89 -20.69 23.57
N ASP A 616 6.90 -21.66 22.66
CA ASP A 616 6.46 -23.05 22.84
C ASP A 616 7.36 -23.97 22.02
N LYS A 617 8.29 -24.67 22.66
CA LYS A 617 9.22 -25.61 21.98
C LYS A 617 8.52 -26.91 21.59
N GLU A 618 7.55 -27.39 22.39
CA GLU A 618 6.88 -28.68 22.17
C GLU A 618 5.93 -28.63 20.98
N GLY A 619 5.28 -27.49 20.74
CA GLY A 619 4.44 -27.25 19.56
C GLY A 619 5.19 -26.70 18.34
N HIS A 620 6.50 -26.45 18.43
CA HIS A 620 7.27 -25.87 17.33
C HIS A 620 7.63 -26.91 16.26
N SER A 621 7.79 -26.46 15.01
CA SER A 621 8.37 -27.31 13.97
C SER A 621 9.81 -27.69 14.31
N ASP A 622 10.25 -28.87 13.86
CA ASP A 622 11.62 -29.37 14.04
C ASP A 622 12.66 -28.48 13.34
N SER A 623 13.06 -27.41 14.03
CA SER A 623 14.02 -26.41 13.54
C SER A 623 15.44 -26.98 13.45
N GLU A 624 15.79 -27.91 14.35
CA GLU A 624 17.08 -28.62 14.31
C GLU A 624 17.18 -29.43 13.02
N GLY A 625 16.20 -30.31 12.77
CA GLY A 625 16.14 -31.09 11.55
C GLY A 625 16.09 -30.22 10.28
N ALA A 626 15.35 -29.11 10.31
CA ALA A 626 15.30 -28.17 9.20
C ALA A 626 16.64 -27.43 8.97
N PHE A 627 17.37 -27.07 10.02
CA PHE A 627 18.70 -26.46 9.90
C PHE A 627 19.69 -27.45 9.28
N PHE A 628 19.75 -28.68 9.81
CA PHE A 628 20.71 -29.67 9.34
C PHE A 628 20.41 -30.19 7.93
N SER A 629 19.14 -30.24 7.52
CA SER A 629 18.79 -30.64 6.15
C SER A 629 18.88 -29.54 5.11
N CYS A 630 18.67 -28.26 5.47
CA CYS A 630 18.59 -27.17 4.49
C CYS A 630 19.76 -26.16 4.53
N ILE A 631 20.39 -25.94 5.68
CA ILE A 631 21.40 -24.89 5.86
C ILE A 631 22.79 -25.47 6.07
N TRP A 632 22.89 -26.46 6.97
CA TRP A 632 24.18 -27.04 7.37
C TRP A 632 25.05 -27.56 6.21
N PRO A 633 24.51 -28.26 5.17
CA PRO A 633 25.35 -28.81 4.11
C PRO A 633 26.12 -27.73 3.35
N GLU A 634 25.50 -26.57 3.13
CA GLU A 634 26.13 -25.44 2.46
C GLU A 634 27.12 -24.72 3.40
N LEU A 635 26.77 -24.51 4.67
CA LEU A 635 27.69 -23.92 5.65
C LEU A 635 28.95 -24.76 5.84
N LYS A 636 28.79 -26.08 5.99
CA LYS A 636 29.89 -27.03 6.16
C LYS A 636 30.88 -26.98 4.99
N SER A 637 30.38 -26.81 3.76
CA SER A 637 31.24 -26.70 2.57
C SER A 637 32.19 -25.48 2.58
N LYS A 638 31.93 -24.50 3.47
CA LYS A 638 32.76 -23.30 3.64
C LYS A 638 33.77 -23.41 4.77
N ILE A 639 33.73 -24.50 5.52
CA ILE A 639 34.63 -24.76 6.64
C ILE A 639 35.81 -25.57 6.09
N PRO A 640 37.07 -25.19 6.36
CA PRO A 640 38.22 -26.01 6.00
C PRO A 640 38.12 -27.42 6.61
N ASP A 641 38.41 -28.46 5.81
CA ASP A 641 38.27 -29.87 6.22
C ASP A 641 39.16 -30.24 7.43
N ASP A 642 40.24 -29.49 7.66
CA ASP A 642 41.20 -29.68 8.74
C ASP A 642 40.86 -28.91 10.03
N LEU A 643 39.80 -28.11 10.02
CA LEU A 643 39.39 -27.28 11.14
C LEU A 643 38.46 -28.03 12.11
N ASN A 644 38.81 -28.06 13.39
CA ASN A 644 37.88 -28.59 14.40
C ASN A 644 36.63 -27.72 14.46
N THR A 645 35.45 -28.34 14.40
CA THR A 645 34.17 -27.63 14.36
C THR A 645 33.20 -28.24 15.36
N GLU A 646 32.66 -27.40 16.24
CA GLU A 646 31.64 -27.79 17.22
C GLU A 646 30.34 -27.04 16.95
N VAL A 647 29.23 -27.79 16.90
CA VAL A 647 27.90 -27.22 16.66
C VAL A 647 27.10 -27.18 17.97
N ILE A 648 26.59 -26.01 18.33
CA ILE A 648 25.79 -25.78 19.54
C ILE A 648 24.44 -25.19 19.12
N PHE A 649 23.39 -26.01 19.04
CA PHE A 649 22.06 -25.54 18.68
C PHE A 649 21.37 -24.91 19.89
N ILE A 650 21.12 -23.60 19.87
CA ILE A 650 20.58 -22.85 21.00
C ILE A 650 19.07 -22.62 20.82
N TRP A 651 18.27 -23.22 21.69
CA TRP A 651 16.87 -22.88 21.87
C TRP A 651 16.69 -21.83 22.96
N ILE A 652 16.09 -20.70 22.62
CA ILE A 652 15.67 -19.68 23.58
C ILE A 652 14.17 -19.81 23.81
N THR A 653 13.79 -20.19 25.03
CA THR A 653 12.39 -20.51 25.38
C THR A 653 11.93 -19.88 26.69
N ARG A 654 10.70 -20.15 27.13
CA ARG A 654 10.17 -19.67 28.42
C ARG A 654 10.93 -20.18 29.64
N LYS A 655 11.52 -21.36 29.56
CA LYS A 655 12.19 -22.00 30.69
C LYS A 655 13.52 -22.60 30.22
N ASN A 656 14.44 -22.77 31.16
CA ASN A 656 15.60 -23.60 30.91
C ASN A 656 15.13 -25.05 30.70
N GLY A 657 15.79 -25.75 29.78
CA GLY A 657 15.64 -27.19 29.60
C GLY A 657 16.93 -27.91 29.98
N VAL A 658 17.00 -29.18 29.61
CA VAL A 658 18.22 -29.99 29.73
C VAL A 658 19.01 -29.83 28.44
N ASP A 659 20.33 -29.68 28.57
CA ASP A 659 21.24 -29.71 27.43
C ASP A 659 21.39 -31.17 26.97
N GLU A 660 21.25 -31.42 25.67
CA GLU A 660 21.27 -32.76 25.09
C GLU A 660 22.42 -32.87 24.09
N GLU A 661 23.33 -33.83 24.30
CA GLU A 661 24.30 -34.25 23.30
C GLU A 661 23.60 -35.13 22.27
N VAL A 662 23.65 -34.75 21.00
CA VAL A 662 23.01 -35.46 19.90
C VAL A 662 24.07 -36.02 18.99
N GLU A 663 24.13 -37.35 18.93
CA GLU A 663 25.06 -38.09 18.07
C GLU A 663 24.74 -37.88 16.58
N MET A 664 25.80 -37.95 15.78
CA MET A 664 25.77 -37.91 14.33
C MET A 664 24.81 -38.96 13.76
N LYS A 665 23.95 -38.52 12.83
CA LYS A 665 23.07 -39.44 12.07
C LYS A 665 23.43 -39.40 10.60
N GLY A 666 23.58 -40.57 10.01
CA GLY A 666 23.77 -40.76 8.57
C GLY A 666 22.68 -41.64 7.96
N ARG A 667 22.44 -41.49 6.66
CA ARG A 667 21.60 -42.38 5.85
C ARG A 667 22.42 -42.98 4.71
N GLN A 668 22.43 -44.30 4.63
CA GLN A 668 22.96 -45.01 3.47
C GLN A 668 21.94 -45.05 2.34
N LEU A 669 22.29 -44.46 1.19
CA LEU A 669 21.61 -44.70 -0.09
C LEU A 669 22.58 -45.45 -1.03
N ARG A 670 22.06 -46.19 -2.01
CA ARG A 670 22.85 -47.05 -2.93
C ARG A 670 24.02 -46.26 -3.55
N GLY A 671 25.21 -46.36 -2.95
CA GLY A 671 26.46 -45.75 -3.40
C GLY A 671 26.85 -44.40 -2.77
N LYS A 672 26.11 -43.86 -1.80
CA LYS A 672 26.49 -42.60 -1.11
C LYS A 672 25.97 -42.56 0.33
N ASP A 673 26.87 -42.29 1.27
CA ASP A 673 26.52 -41.92 2.64
C ASP A 673 26.07 -40.46 2.66
N ILE A 674 24.88 -40.20 3.21
CA ILE A 674 24.34 -38.84 3.40
C ILE A 674 24.31 -38.55 4.88
N GLU A 675 25.09 -37.56 5.32
CA GLU A 675 24.99 -36.98 6.67
C GLU A 675 23.64 -36.28 6.83
N ILE A 676 22.89 -36.67 7.86
CA ILE A 676 21.62 -36.03 8.26
C ILE A 676 21.90 -34.89 9.24
N ASN A 677 22.76 -35.13 10.24
CA ASN A 677 23.28 -34.14 11.17
C ASN A 677 24.68 -34.55 11.65
N PRO A 678 25.57 -33.59 12.00
CA PRO A 678 26.83 -33.86 12.69
C PRO A 678 26.58 -34.20 14.17
N ASP A 679 27.63 -34.47 14.94
CA ASP A 679 27.55 -34.38 16.40
C ASP A 679 27.29 -32.92 16.80
N TYR A 680 26.31 -32.68 17.67
CA TYR A 680 26.00 -31.34 18.17
C TYR A 680 25.42 -31.38 19.57
N VAL A 681 25.43 -30.23 20.25
CA VAL A 681 24.76 -30.06 21.55
C VAL A 681 23.52 -29.19 21.37
N SER A 682 22.36 -29.69 21.77
CA SER A 682 21.11 -28.90 21.86
C SER A 682 21.04 -28.25 23.24
N VAL A 683 21.18 -26.93 23.31
CA VAL A 683 21.11 -26.14 24.54
C VAL A 683 19.75 -25.47 24.65
N VAL A 684 19.08 -25.63 25.79
CA VAL A 684 17.76 -25.00 26.02
C VAL A 684 17.86 -23.95 27.13
N THR A 685 17.92 -22.68 26.73
CA THR A 685 18.07 -21.55 27.63
C THR A 685 16.78 -20.72 27.74
N GLY A 686 16.48 -20.25 28.94
CA GLY A 686 15.32 -19.42 29.22
C GLY A 686 15.53 -17.96 28.83
N PHE A 687 14.46 -17.23 28.53
CA PHE A 687 14.51 -15.78 28.27
C PHE A 687 15.23 -14.99 29.37
N ALA A 688 15.16 -15.44 30.62
CA ALA A 688 15.83 -14.80 31.75
C ALA A 688 17.35 -14.69 31.59
N ASN A 689 17.97 -15.65 30.89
CA ASN A 689 19.41 -15.69 30.64
C ASN A 689 19.83 -14.76 29.50
N VAL A 690 18.88 -14.38 28.63
CA VAL A 690 19.10 -13.44 27.53
C VAL A 690 18.78 -12.02 27.96
N ASN A 691 17.61 -11.83 28.57
CA ASN A 691 17.13 -10.55 29.07
C ASN A 691 16.04 -10.76 30.16
N ARG A 692 16.37 -10.38 31.40
CA ARG A 692 15.47 -10.54 32.55
C ARG A 692 14.16 -9.77 32.43
N ASP A 693 14.14 -8.66 31.68
CA ASP A 693 12.93 -7.88 31.50
C ASP A 693 11.95 -8.53 30.50
N ILE A 694 12.48 -9.27 29.50
CA ILE A 694 11.66 -10.13 28.62
C ILE A 694 10.99 -11.22 29.45
N ASP A 695 11.76 -11.91 30.30
CA ASP A 695 11.25 -12.98 31.16
C ASP A 695 10.21 -12.50 32.17
N ARG A 696 10.46 -11.37 32.84
CA ARG A 696 9.51 -10.76 33.77
C ARG A 696 8.19 -10.44 33.09
N TYR A 697 8.23 -9.92 31.86
CA TYR A 697 7.02 -9.65 31.09
C TYR A 697 6.27 -10.92 30.72
N LEU A 698 6.99 -11.94 30.26
CA LEU A 698 6.40 -13.22 29.89
C LEU A 698 5.75 -13.94 31.07
N SER A 699 6.25 -13.70 32.28
CA SER A 699 5.72 -14.25 33.53
C SER A 699 4.47 -13.53 34.06
N GLN A 700 4.13 -12.34 33.54
CA GLN A 700 2.96 -11.53 33.95
C GLN A 700 1.75 -11.69 33.02
N VAL A 701 1.83 -12.61 32.06
CA VAL A 701 0.82 -12.93 31.04
C VAL A 701 0.58 -14.43 31.10
#